data_AF-A0A094AUJ0-F1
#
_entry.id   AF-A0A094AUJ0-F1
#
_cell.length_a   1.000
_cell.length_b   1.000
_cell.length_c   1.000
_cell.angle_alpha   90.00
_cell.angle_beta   90.00
_cell.angle_gamma   90.00
#
_symmetry.space_group_name_H-M   'P 1'
#
loop_
_entity.id
_entity.type
_entity.pdbx_description
1 polymer ?
#
loop_
_entity_poly.entity_id
_entity_poly.type
_entity_poly.pdbx_seq_one_letter_code
_entity_poly.pdbx_strand_id
1 'polypeptide(L)'
;MRVGGSTQNSAVYYPNQTVGIIAPFGSPASDQPSKSMLGPAWFESFQQFPKGTPYIYGLNFFNAVNETLFNVGNGLAQCVLEASVAYKALGHSLYAYEIGNEVDGWPGGSRRPSDWTIQSYVTQWNQYATAISQRLTGVDAMRLFQGAAFEAPRRIGNKTYWNIENAYLDGMRSNKAKTLSDHEYMGANCHYTGIGPTIETSLFNRTNMLSRVWYHDYLGNATAKSGISYVLGETNSISCQGAFNISDVMASAVWAVDYVMYLSSLKVSRVHFHMGTRYRYSPWQPIFYNDTEAHVKPLYYGNLFNAEVFAGGRKQTEVLVNGTNFGAYAVYSSGTLESIVAVNLNMWNSTSDTSKRPYTALKLPRGWANAKVSRLTNPGVDIADNITISGQYVNPKGEIVGKKSYGKAFDETVREIKGDRVIAIGTFGQVGAEILKTPTSASNQWRIWDDEAGATTAFTDQYVIGNGRIGAMFSGGQTSESININENSFWSGSFIDRINPDAQPTVKQVQQLVQQGNFSEAEELGKLGYTGTPMSTRNYDTLGTLGLTQTFPDGNVTNYERWIDIQEAVGGTYFSVGGITYQREYIASNPDDIIAINLKASQPGSLNFNIRLDRGAWDVVGLNRHVQYSTAVNGDSVAWTSYRKKDPPNAVLSDLAAISKSYNKIRTAHVSDYQAIAGRMSLDLGTSTPEQKSQTTPHRMANIAVDAFDPELASLYFQLGRFLLISSSRPSSNRALPPNLQGLWNNVADPPWGGKYTININLQMNYWPSLTTGLADLISPLNNLLKTMHSRGTKVAKEMYGCSGTVTHHNTDLWGDSAPQDNYAPATFWPMGATWMITHVIEHYRFTGDREFLRDMFPTLKANVEFALDFLTEYNGYMVANPSVSPENTYIIPNSNGKTASISLGTTIDNQLLWEVFGFIPEAQAALGIRDDKFAKRAAKMRAKLPGLRINQYGGIAEWVHDYEEPPPSTRVGFVFPSTPFFILDLARNIMTLTGVKSILIWLYTAQELQANSLSCSNDGGPCGWPRAWTVAMSGRMFLPEIAHERLVTQMSDCSWNKTMLNQGDVAPFQIDGNFGTPAGIVESFIQSHEYIKTRAHNRADLEAAYTGELDKVTLIRLLPSVPAAWAANGGGSFKGMIARGGFKVDASWDSNGQLKTATIVSELGNSAYVTLGQSPIGSSEGLGIKVSGHGSGVFVNLKGKKGTKFAVTAA
;
A
#
# COMPACT_ATOMS: atom_id res chain seq x y z
N MET A 1 -27.29 -30.30 -23.15
CA MET A 1 -26.58 -31.48 -22.61
C MET A 1 -27.32 -32.74 -23.04
N ARG A 2 -26.63 -33.89 -23.15
CA ARG A 2 -27.29 -35.19 -23.32
C ARG A 2 -27.20 -35.93 -22.00
N VAL A 3 -28.33 -36.33 -21.48
CA VAL A 3 -28.49 -36.87 -20.13
C VAL A 3 -29.31 -38.16 -20.20
N GLY A 4 -28.90 -39.16 -19.44
CA GLY A 4 -29.45 -40.51 -19.50
C GLY A 4 -28.41 -41.46 -18.95
N GLY A 5 -28.83 -42.44 -18.14
CA GLY A 5 -27.92 -43.27 -17.36
C GLY A 5 -26.86 -43.95 -18.21
N SER A 6 -25.59 -43.80 -17.80
CA SER A 6 -24.37 -44.47 -18.26
C SER A 6 -24.56 -45.49 -19.40
N THR A 7 -24.13 -45.15 -20.63
CA THR A 7 -24.14 -46.04 -21.81
C THR A 7 -25.50 -46.74 -22.00
N GLN A 8 -26.44 -46.05 -22.63
CA GLN A 8 -27.91 -46.07 -22.48
C GLN A 8 -28.66 -47.35 -22.87
N ASN A 9 -28.02 -48.51 -22.75
CA ASN A 9 -28.65 -49.83 -22.70
C ASN A 9 -28.44 -50.49 -21.32
N SER A 10 -27.83 -49.76 -20.38
CA SER A 10 -27.51 -50.22 -19.03
C SER A 10 -28.22 -49.38 -17.96
N ALA A 11 -29.32 -48.68 -18.27
CA ALA A 11 -30.12 -47.96 -17.28
C ALA A 11 -31.59 -48.40 -17.31
N VAL A 12 -32.33 -48.23 -16.22
CA VAL A 12 -33.79 -48.38 -16.21
C VAL A 12 -34.41 -47.53 -15.09
N TYR A 13 -35.56 -46.92 -15.36
CA TYR A 13 -36.32 -46.20 -14.35
C TYR A 13 -37.23 -47.10 -13.50
N TYR A 14 -37.16 -46.96 -12.17
CA TYR A 14 -38.06 -47.59 -11.21
C TYR A 14 -38.82 -46.53 -10.40
N PRO A 15 -40.16 -46.43 -10.55
CA PRO A 15 -40.94 -45.36 -9.92
C PRO A 15 -40.96 -45.41 -8.38
N ASN A 16 -40.76 -46.59 -7.79
CA ASN A 16 -40.80 -46.80 -6.34
C ASN A 16 -39.40 -46.76 -5.68
N GLN A 17 -38.34 -46.44 -6.42
CA GLN A 17 -36.98 -46.37 -5.87
C GLN A 17 -36.81 -45.09 -5.05
N THR A 18 -36.36 -45.21 -3.79
CA THR A 18 -36.17 -44.06 -2.89
C THR A 18 -34.83 -43.34 -3.08
N VAL A 19 -33.81 -44.06 -3.57
CA VAL A 19 -32.49 -43.49 -3.89
C VAL A 19 -32.52 -42.93 -5.32
N GLY A 20 -31.87 -41.79 -5.56
CA GLY A 20 -31.81 -41.18 -6.90
C GLY A 20 -31.26 -42.14 -7.96
N ILE A 21 -30.10 -42.75 -7.71
CA ILE A 21 -29.48 -43.72 -8.62
C ILE A 21 -28.83 -44.86 -7.84
N ILE A 22 -29.04 -46.11 -8.30
CA ILE A 22 -28.33 -47.29 -7.82
C ILE A 22 -27.54 -47.87 -8.99
N ALA A 23 -26.22 -47.92 -8.87
CA ALA A 23 -25.31 -48.30 -9.94
C ALA A 23 -24.32 -49.38 -9.44
N PRO A 24 -24.69 -50.67 -9.40
CA PRO A 24 -23.79 -51.74 -8.96
C PRO A 24 -22.56 -51.89 -9.85
N PHE A 25 -21.37 -51.76 -9.25
CA PHE A 25 -20.08 -51.99 -9.88
C PHE A 25 -19.62 -53.43 -9.63
N GLY A 26 -19.04 -54.08 -10.65
CA GLY A 26 -18.55 -55.47 -10.54
C GLY A 26 -17.39 -55.62 -9.56
N SER A 27 -16.62 -54.55 -9.34
CA SER A 27 -15.61 -54.43 -8.28
C SER A 27 -15.41 -52.95 -7.91
N PRO A 28 -14.76 -52.63 -6.78
CA PRO A 28 -14.37 -51.25 -6.45
C PRO A 28 -13.52 -50.56 -7.52
N ALA A 29 -12.77 -51.34 -8.32
CA ALA A 29 -11.93 -50.87 -9.42
C ALA A 29 -12.68 -50.73 -10.75
N SER A 30 -13.95 -51.16 -10.84
CA SER A 30 -14.75 -50.98 -12.05
C SER A 30 -15.16 -49.51 -12.21
N ASP A 31 -14.88 -48.95 -13.39
CA ASP A 31 -15.29 -47.60 -13.75
C ASP A 31 -16.68 -47.53 -14.37
N GLN A 32 -17.27 -48.68 -14.75
CA GLN A 32 -18.65 -48.78 -15.21
C GLN A 32 -19.51 -49.61 -14.27
N PRO A 33 -20.74 -49.17 -14.00
CA PRO A 33 -21.70 -50.03 -13.38
C PRO A 33 -22.14 -51.13 -14.36
N SER A 34 -22.37 -52.33 -13.83
CA SER A 34 -22.96 -53.45 -14.58
C SER A 34 -24.35 -53.12 -15.10
N LYS A 35 -25.08 -52.30 -14.34
CA LYS A 35 -26.39 -51.73 -14.66
C LYS A 35 -26.66 -50.53 -13.76
N SER A 36 -27.56 -49.65 -14.16
CA SER A 36 -27.98 -48.43 -13.46
C SER A 36 -29.49 -48.43 -13.27
N MET A 37 -29.95 -48.07 -12.08
CA MET A 37 -31.37 -48.06 -11.70
C MET A 37 -31.72 -46.65 -11.22
N LEU A 38 -32.65 -45.99 -11.89
CA LEU A 38 -32.99 -44.58 -11.71
C LEU A 38 -34.30 -44.45 -10.92
N GLY A 39 -34.35 -43.60 -9.90
CA GLY A 39 -35.55 -43.27 -9.12
C GLY A 39 -36.07 -41.85 -9.38
N PRO A 40 -37.19 -41.43 -8.78
CA PRO A 40 -37.74 -40.08 -8.94
C PRO A 40 -36.74 -38.95 -8.64
N ALA A 41 -35.92 -39.09 -7.59
CA ALA A 41 -34.92 -38.08 -7.22
C ALA A 41 -33.84 -37.86 -8.29
N TRP A 42 -33.57 -38.85 -9.17
CA TRP A 42 -32.70 -38.63 -10.33
C TRP A 42 -33.26 -37.58 -11.27
N PHE A 43 -34.57 -37.62 -11.52
CA PHE A 43 -35.23 -36.64 -12.37
C PHE A 43 -35.35 -35.27 -11.69
N GLU A 44 -35.47 -35.21 -10.37
CA GLU A 44 -35.47 -33.95 -9.62
C GLU A 44 -34.11 -33.24 -9.71
N SER A 45 -33.01 -34.00 -9.80
CA SER A 45 -31.65 -33.45 -9.91
C SER A 45 -31.41 -32.56 -11.12
N PHE A 46 -32.23 -32.68 -12.17
CA PHE A 46 -32.13 -31.81 -13.33
C PHE A 46 -32.38 -30.33 -13.00
N GLN A 47 -33.01 -30.03 -11.87
CA GLN A 47 -33.21 -28.66 -11.39
C GLN A 47 -31.91 -27.97 -10.91
N GLN A 48 -30.84 -28.73 -10.64
CA GLN A 48 -29.56 -28.16 -10.20
C GLN A 48 -28.73 -27.55 -11.32
N PHE A 49 -29.04 -27.86 -12.58
CA PHE A 49 -28.34 -27.29 -13.72
C PHE A 49 -28.79 -25.85 -13.99
N PRO A 50 -27.99 -25.06 -14.73
CA PRO A 50 -28.33 -23.68 -15.02
C PRO A 50 -29.68 -23.56 -15.75
N LYS A 51 -30.50 -22.60 -15.32
CA LYS A 51 -31.83 -22.35 -15.88
C LYS A 51 -31.74 -22.11 -17.39
N GLY A 52 -32.62 -22.77 -18.15
CA GLY A 52 -32.65 -22.67 -19.62
C GLY A 52 -31.76 -23.66 -20.36
N THR A 53 -31.09 -24.59 -19.66
CA THR A 53 -30.32 -25.67 -20.30
C THR A 53 -31.25 -26.59 -21.10
N PRO A 54 -30.97 -26.83 -22.40
CA PRO A 54 -31.70 -27.82 -23.20
C PRO A 54 -31.11 -29.24 -23.03
N TYR A 55 -31.96 -30.25 -22.89
CA TYR A 55 -31.59 -31.64 -22.65
C TYR A 55 -32.02 -32.57 -23.78
N ILE A 56 -31.11 -33.45 -24.18
CA ILE A 56 -31.48 -34.68 -24.88
C ILE A 56 -31.57 -35.77 -23.84
N TYR A 57 -32.72 -36.42 -23.71
CA TYR A 57 -32.89 -37.54 -22.79
C TYR A 57 -32.78 -38.86 -23.55
N GLY A 58 -31.80 -39.69 -23.17
CA GLY A 58 -31.62 -41.02 -23.74
C GLY A 58 -32.62 -42.01 -23.18
N LEU A 59 -33.29 -42.76 -24.06
CA LEU A 59 -34.23 -43.81 -23.71
C LEU A 59 -33.68 -45.17 -24.11
N ASN A 60 -33.66 -46.09 -23.16
CA ASN A 60 -33.25 -47.47 -23.41
C ASN A 60 -34.18 -48.11 -24.44
N PHE A 61 -33.58 -48.86 -25.35
CA PHE A 61 -34.32 -49.52 -26.43
C PHE A 61 -34.50 -51.01 -26.14
N PHE A 62 -35.28 -51.29 -25.10
CA PHE A 62 -35.61 -52.64 -24.68
C PHE A 62 -36.23 -53.45 -25.83
N ASN A 63 -35.93 -54.75 -25.90
CA ASN A 63 -36.69 -55.66 -26.78
C ASN A 63 -38.17 -55.72 -26.32
N ALA A 64 -39.09 -55.96 -27.26
CA ALA A 64 -40.54 -55.88 -27.05
C ALA A 64 -41.08 -56.89 -26.02
N VAL A 65 -40.37 -57.97 -25.74
CA VAL A 65 -40.86 -59.08 -24.89
C VAL A 65 -40.06 -59.27 -23.59
N ASN A 66 -38.78 -58.86 -23.54
CA ASN A 66 -37.96 -58.75 -22.32
C ASN A 66 -36.56 -58.20 -22.65
N GLU A 67 -35.91 -57.52 -21.70
CA GLU A 67 -34.45 -57.38 -21.70
C GLU A 67 -33.93 -58.11 -20.46
N THR A 68 -33.19 -59.21 -20.69
CA THR A 68 -32.75 -60.15 -19.65
C THR A 68 -31.89 -59.49 -18.57
N LEU A 69 -31.24 -58.36 -18.88
CA LEU A 69 -30.39 -57.61 -17.94
C LEU A 69 -31.20 -56.91 -16.81
N PHE A 70 -32.45 -56.52 -17.08
CA PHE A 70 -33.29 -55.74 -16.14
C PHE A 70 -34.61 -56.39 -15.75
N ASN A 71 -35.04 -57.44 -16.45
CA ASN A 71 -36.30 -58.14 -16.19
C ASN A 71 -37.55 -57.21 -16.19
N VAL A 72 -37.59 -56.26 -17.13
CA VAL A 72 -38.65 -55.22 -17.22
C VAL A 72 -39.96 -55.69 -17.89
N GLY A 73 -40.04 -56.94 -18.34
CA GLY A 73 -41.19 -57.46 -19.07
C GLY A 73 -41.41 -56.72 -20.40
N ASN A 74 -42.46 -55.88 -20.48
CA ASN A 74 -42.77 -55.12 -21.69
C ASN A 74 -41.87 -53.88 -21.84
N GLY A 75 -40.85 -54.02 -22.68
CA GLY A 75 -39.87 -52.97 -22.95
C GLY A 75 -40.45 -51.67 -23.51
N LEU A 76 -41.48 -51.75 -24.34
CA LEU A 76 -42.15 -50.57 -24.91
C LEU A 76 -42.90 -49.78 -23.83
N ALA A 77 -43.66 -50.47 -22.98
CA ALA A 77 -44.38 -49.83 -21.88
C ALA A 77 -43.42 -49.17 -20.89
N GLN A 78 -42.30 -49.83 -20.58
CA GLN A 78 -41.24 -49.28 -19.73
C GLN A 78 -40.60 -48.02 -20.34
N CYS A 79 -40.30 -48.04 -21.64
CA CYS A 79 -39.76 -46.87 -22.36
C CYS A 79 -40.74 -45.68 -22.33
N VAL A 80 -42.04 -45.93 -22.56
CA VAL A 80 -43.09 -44.90 -22.52
C VAL A 80 -43.27 -44.32 -21.10
N LEU A 81 -43.18 -45.16 -20.06
CA LEU A 81 -43.20 -44.71 -18.67
C LEU A 81 -42.04 -43.75 -18.38
N GLU A 82 -40.82 -44.17 -18.72
CA GLU A 82 -39.62 -43.36 -18.49
C GLU A 82 -39.67 -42.03 -19.24
N ALA A 83 -40.09 -42.04 -20.52
CA ALA A 83 -40.29 -40.81 -21.29
C ALA A 83 -41.32 -39.88 -20.65
N SER A 84 -42.42 -40.42 -20.11
CA SER A 84 -43.45 -39.59 -19.46
C SER A 84 -42.91 -38.86 -18.22
N VAL A 85 -42.08 -39.54 -17.42
CA VAL A 85 -41.46 -38.95 -16.24
C VAL A 85 -40.39 -37.91 -16.61
N ALA A 86 -39.56 -38.22 -17.60
CA ALA A 86 -38.57 -37.27 -18.13
C ALA A 86 -39.23 -35.98 -18.63
N TYR A 87 -40.32 -36.08 -19.39
CA TYR A 87 -41.07 -34.91 -19.86
C TYR A 87 -41.60 -34.07 -18.70
N LYS A 88 -42.21 -34.71 -17.69
CA LYS A 88 -42.75 -34.01 -16.52
C LYS A 88 -41.66 -33.26 -15.75
N ALA A 89 -40.48 -33.85 -15.63
CA ALA A 89 -39.35 -33.26 -14.90
C ALA A 89 -38.68 -32.11 -15.67
N LEU A 90 -38.49 -32.26 -16.98
CA LEU A 90 -37.71 -31.33 -17.80
C LEU A 90 -38.57 -30.25 -18.49
N GLY A 91 -39.84 -30.52 -18.76
CA GLY A 91 -40.75 -29.59 -19.44
C GLY A 91 -40.15 -29.00 -20.72
N HIS A 92 -40.17 -27.66 -20.83
CA HIS A 92 -39.61 -26.92 -21.98
C HIS A 92 -38.09 -27.06 -22.14
N SER A 93 -37.37 -27.52 -21.12
CA SER A 93 -35.94 -27.81 -21.22
C SER A 93 -35.66 -29.13 -21.95
N LEU A 94 -36.64 -30.00 -22.18
CA LEU A 94 -36.45 -31.18 -23.02
C LEU A 94 -36.38 -30.77 -24.51
N TYR A 95 -35.20 -30.92 -25.11
CA TYR A 95 -34.96 -30.66 -26.52
C TYR A 95 -35.44 -31.80 -27.42
N ALA A 96 -35.07 -33.04 -27.08
CA ALA A 96 -35.44 -34.26 -27.79
C ALA A 96 -35.20 -35.52 -26.93
N TYR A 97 -35.84 -36.63 -27.31
CA TYR A 97 -35.53 -38.00 -26.91
C TYR A 97 -34.63 -38.65 -27.94
N GLU A 98 -33.64 -39.40 -27.48
CA GLU A 98 -32.86 -40.31 -28.32
C GLU A 98 -33.20 -41.75 -27.91
N ILE A 99 -33.68 -42.57 -28.85
CA ILE A 99 -34.13 -43.94 -28.56
C ILE A 99 -33.07 -44.93 -29.08
N GLY A 100 -32.39 -45.59 -28.16
CA GLY A 100 -31.30 -46.52 -28.43
C GLY A 100 -29.94 -45.85 -28.59
N ASN A 101 -28.89 -46.64 -28.34
CA ASN A 101 -27.49 -46.23 -28.31
C ASN A 101 -26.62 -47.29 -28.98
N GLU A 102 -25.85 -46.92 -30.03
CA GLU A 102 -24.90 -47.80 -30.75
C GLU A 102 -25.57 -49.08 -31.25
N VAL A 103 -26.70 -48.90 -31.94
CA VAL A 103 -27.60 -49.99 -32.35
C VAL A 103 -27.03 -50.87 -33.47
N ASP A 104 -25.97 -50.39 -34.14
CA ASP A 104 -25.13 -51.11 -35.10
C ASP A 104 -24.28 -52.20 -34.44
N GLY A 105 -23.93 -52.06 -33.16
CA GLY A 105 -23.15 -53.06 -32.42
C GLY A 105 -23.97 -54.21 -31.85
N TRP A 106 -25.29 -54.25 -32.09
CA TRP A 106 -26.19 -55.25 -31.51
C TRP A 106 -26.33 -56.58 -32.27
N PRO A 107 -26.14 -56.69 -33.61
CA PRO A 107 -26.25 -57.97 -34.30
C PRO A 107 -25.24 -58.99 -33.78
N GLY A 108 -25.66 -60.25 -33.61
CA GLY A 108 -24.77 -61.36 -33.31
C GLY A 108 -24.24 -61.39 -31.86
N GLY A 109 -24.73 -60.49 -31.00
CA GLY A 109 -24.43 -60.45 -29.56
C GLY A 109 -25.63 -60.86 -28.68
N SER A 110 -25.57 -60.51 -27.40
CA SER A 110 -26.65 -60.81 -26.42
C SER A 110 -27.90 -59.92 -26.56
N ARG A 111 -27.86 -58.88 -27.40
CA ARG A 111 -28.91 -57.85 -27.51
C ARG A 111 -29.88 -58.07 -28.67
N ARG A 112 -29.40 -58.51 -29.83
CA ARG A 112 -30.22 -58.75 -31.03
C ARG A 112 -29.69 -59.94 -31.85
N PRO A 113 -30.54 -60.61 -32.64
CA PRO A 113 -30.10 -61.69 -33.51
C PRO A 113 -29.14 -61.19 -34.60
N SER A 114 -28.39 -62.11 -35.23
CA SER A 114 -27.36 -61.79 -36.24
C SER A 114 -27.90 -61.15 -37.51
N ASP A 115 -29.20 -61.23 -37.78
CA ASP A 115 -29.88 -60.61 -38.92
C ASP A 115 -30.44 -59.20 -38.61
N TRP A 116 -30.11 -58.62 -37.44
CA TRP A 116 -30.47 -57.24 -37.11
C TRP A 116 -29.87 -56.24 -38.11
N THR A 117 -30.72 -55.38 -38.67
CA THR A 117 -30.32 -54.36 -39.66
C THR A 117 -30.70 -52.96 -39.21
N ILE A 118 -30.16 -51.96 -39.89
CA ILE A 118 -30.60 -50.56 -39.76
C ILE A 118 -32.12 -50.45 -40.00
N GLN A 119 -32.67 -51.14 -41.01
CA GLN A 119 -34.12 -51.10 -41.26
C GLN A 119 -34.93 -51.72 -40.11
N SER A 120 -34.40 -52.77 -39.47
CA SER A 120 -35.00 -53.37 -38.26
C SER A 120 -35.08 -52.33 -37.13
N TYR A 121 -34.00 -51.57 -36.92
CA TYR A 121 -33.96 -50.45 -35.97
C TYR A 121 -34.97 -49.36 -36.33
N VAL A 122 -34.97 -48.85 -37.57
CA VAL A 122 -35.85 -47.74 -38.00
C VAL A 122 -37.33 -48.10 -37.84
N THR A 123 -37.69 -49.35 -38.16
CA THR A 123 -39.06 -49.86 -37.99
C THR A 123 -39.48 -49.84 -36.52
N GLN A 124 -38.64 -50.37 -35.65
CA GLN A 124 -38.92 -50.42 -34.21
C GLN A 124 -38.89 -49.02 -33.58
N TRP A 125 -38.00 -48.14 -34.04
CA TRP A 125 -37.89 -46.77 -33.55
C TRP A 125 -39.18 -45.99 -33.82
N ASN A 126 -39.75 -46.13 -35.02
CA ASN A 126 -41.03 -45.52 -35.37
C ASN A 126 -42.16 -46.01 -34.44
N GLN A 127 -42.17 -47.28 -34.06
CA GLN A 127 -43.13 -47.83 -33.11
C GLN A 127 -43.02 -47.16 -31.74
N TYR A 128 -41.79 -47.02 -31.21
CA TYR A 128 -41.54 -46.44 -29.89
C TYR A 128 -41.84 -44.94 -29.86
N ALA A 129 -41.36 -44.19 -30.87
CA ALA A 129 -41.63 -42.76 -31.02
C ALA A 129 -43.14 -42.46 -31.12
N THR A 130 -43.89 -43.31 -31.85
CA THR A 130 -45.35 -43.18 -31.96
C THR A 130 -46.03 -43.42 -30.61
N ALA A 131 -45.66 -44.49 -29.88
CA ALA A 131 -46.25 -44.80 -28.58
C ALA A 131 -45.98 -43.71 -27.53
N ILE A 132 -44.76 -43.16 -27.50
CA ILE A 132 -44.41 -42.03 -26.64
C ILE A 132 -45.26 -40.81 -27.00
N SER A 133 -45.39 -40.50 -28.29
CA SER A 133 -46.17 -39.36 -28.77
C SER A 133 -47.66 -39.47 -28.41
N GLN A 134 -48.24 -40.66 -28.52
CA GLN A 134 -49.63 -40.92 -28.12
C GLN A 134 -49.85 -40.81 -26.61
N ARG A 135 -48.82 -41.06 -25.79
CA ARG A 135 -48.92 -40.91 -24.33
C ARG A 135 -48.82 -39.46 -23.87
N LEU A 136 -48.12 -38.61 -24.63
CA LEU A 136 -47.88 -37.19 -24.35
C LEU A 136 -48.90 -36.24 -25.04
N THR A 137 -50.15 -36.67 -25.21
CA THR A 137 -51.20 -35.91 -25.95
C THR A 137 -51.33 -34.44 -25.53
N GLY A 138 -51.41 -33.54 -26.52
CA GLY A 138 -51.48 -32.08 -26.32
C GLY A 138 -50.14 -31.35 -26.54
N VAL A 139 -49.06 -32.12 -26.70
CA VAL A 139 -47.72 -31.64 -27.06
C VAL A 139 -47.44 -32.04 -28.51
N ASP A 140 -46.73 -31.22 -29.29
CA ASP A 140 -46.22 -31.60 -30.61
C ASP A 140 -45.08 -32.63 -30.47
N ALA A 141 -45.42 -33.81 -29.95
CA ALA A 141 -44.49 -34.83 -29.52
C ALA A 141 -43.72 -35.45 -30.70
N MET A 142 -44.27 -35.38 -31.90
CA MET A 142 -43.61 -35.83 -33.14
C MET A 142 -42.38 -34.98 -33.50
N ARG A 143 -42.19 -33.82 -32.85
CA ARG A 143 -40.97 -33.00 -32.94
C ARG A 143 -40.02 -33.17 -31.75
N LEU A 144 -40.26 -34.12 -30.85
CA LEU A 144 -39.41 -34.33 -29.66
C LEU A 144 -38.40 -35.46 -29.84
N PHE A 145 -38.02 -35.85 -31.06
CA PHE A 145 -37.07 -36.95 -31.26
C PHE A 145 -35.81 -36.56 -32.03
N GLN A 146 -34.72 -37.22 -31.66
CA GLN A 146 -33.44 -37.28 -32.36
C GLN A 146 -33.27 -38.72 -32.90
N GLY A 147 -32.75 -38.86 -34.13
CA GLY A 147 -32.42 -40.16 -34.68
C GLY A 147 -31.18 -40.77 -34.02
N ALA A 148 -31.12 -42.10 -33.89
CA ALA A 148 -30.05 -42.78 -33.14
C ALA A 148 -28.66 -42.44 -33.63
N ALA A 149 -27.76 -42.62 -32.67
CA ALA A 149 -26.35 -42.49 -32.80
C ALA A 149 -25.69 -43.87 -32.80
N PHE A 150 -25.03 -44.21 -33.91
CA PHE A 150 -24.30 -45.47 -34.08
C PHE A 150 -22.81 -45.24 -33.55
N GLU A 151 -21.79 -46.13 -33.65
CA GLU A 151 -20.32 -45.93 -33.27
C GLU A 151 -19.21 -45.67 -34.39
N ALA A 152 -18.50 -44.52 -34.48
CA ALA A 152 -17.83 -44.10 -35.76
C ALA A 152 -16.41 -44.69 -35.94
N PRO A 153 -15.87 -44.85 -37.18
CA PRO A 153 -16.50 -44.76 -38.51
C PRO A 153 -17.10 -46.13 -38.93
N ARG A 154 -18.43 -46.20 -39.09
CA ARG A 154 -19.14 -47.48 -39.22
C ARG A 154 -19.10 -48.12 -40.60
N ARG A 155 -18.76 -49.41 -40.59
CA ARG A 155 -19.19 -50.40 -41.59
C ARG A 155 -20.19 -51.36 -40.94
N ILE A 156 -21.33 -51.61 -41.57
CA ILE A 156 -22.18 -52.77 -41.25
C ILE A 156 -22.01 -53.78 -42.38
N GLY A 157 -21.16 -54.78 -42.17
CA GLY A 157 -20.84 -55.78 -43.21
C GLY A 157 -20.28 -55.16 -44.50
N ASN A 158 -20.49 -55.85 -45.63
CA ASN A 158 -19.99 -55.44 -46.96
C ASN A 158 -20.91 -54.46 -47.71
N LYS A 159 -22.01 -53.99 -47.11
CA LYS A 159 -22.97 -53.11 -47.79
C LYS A 159 -23.55 -52.05 -46.85
N THR A 160 -23.55 -50.82 -47.37
CA THR A 160 -24.24 -49.59 -46.90
C THR A 160 -23.51 -48.79 -45.81
N TYR A 161 -22.99 -47.62 -46.21
CA TYR A 161 -22.59 -46.55 -45.29
C TYR A 161 -23.85 -45.93 -44.69
N TRP A 162 -23.98 -45.90 -43.37
CA TRP A 162 -25.03 -45.12 -42.72
C TRP A 162 -24.76 -43.63 -42.96
N ASN A 163 -25.72 -42.94 -43.56
CA ASN A 163 -25.73 -41.50 -43.73
C ASN A 163 -27.19 -41.03 -43.74
N ILE A 164 -27.39 -39.70 -43.76
CA ILE A 164 -28.74 -39.14 -43.68
C ILE A 164 -29.64 -39.51 -44.87
N GLU A 165 -29.04 -39.79 -46.03
CA GLU A 165 -29.77 -40.12 -47.25
C GLU A 165 -30.46 -41.48 -47.07
N ASN A 166 -29.73 -42.45 -46.54
CA ASN A 166 -30.25 -43.78 -46.21
C ASN A 166 -31.25 -43.73 -45.03
N ALA A 167 -30.93 -42.99 -43.96
CA ALA A 167 -31.84 -42.82 -42.81
C ALA A 167 -33.19 -42.18 -43.19
N TYR A 168 -33.13 -41.19 -44.08
CA TYR A 168 -34.30 -40.47 -44.58
C TYR A 168 -35.15 -41.36 -45.50
N LEU A 169 -34.52 -42.12 -46.40
CA LEU A 169 -35.19 -43.09 -47.28
C LEU A 169 -35.93 -44.18 -46.49
N ASP A 170 -35.36 -44.63 -45.38
CA ASP A 170 -35.89 -45.71 -44.55
C ASP A 170 -37.00 -45.26 -43.56
N GLY A 171 -37.29 -43.95 -43.49
CA GLY A 171 -38.48 -43.40 -42.82
C GLY A 171 -38.22 -42.42 -41.66
N MET A 172 -36.96 -42.08 -41.35
CA MET A 172 -36.60 -41.08 -40.33
C MET A 172 -36.52 -39.67 -40.94
N ARG A 173 -37.70 -39.10 -41.28
CA ARG A 173 -37.84 -37.81 -41.98
C ARG A 173 -37.80 -36.60 -41.05
N SER A 174 -37.59 -35.41 -41.61
CA SER A 174 -37.48 -34.12 -40.87
C SER A 174 -38.73 -33.71 -40.08
N ASN A 175 -39.89 -34.28 -40.42
CA ASN A 175 -41.14 -34.10 -39.69
C ASN A 175 -41.32 -35.05 -38.50
N LYS A 176 -40.37 -35.97 -38.26
CA LYS A 176 -40.36 -36.93 -37.14
C LYS A 176 -39.10 -36.85 -36.27
N ALA A 177 -37.97 -36.44 -36.84
CA ALA A 177 -36.71 -36.26 -36.11
C ALA A 177 -36.12 -34.88 -36.39
N LYS A 178 -35.72 -34.16 -35.34
CA LYS A 178 -35.09 -32.82 -35.41
C LYS A 178 -33.64 -32.89 -35.88
N THR A 179 -32.94 -33.94 -35.44
CA THR A 179 -31.50 -34.12 -35.59
C THR A 179 -31.17 -35.58 -35.87
N LEU A 180 -30.07 -35.82 -36.57
CA LEU A 180 -29.44 -37.13 -36.70
C LEU A 180 -28.09 -37.11 -35.98
N SER A 181 -27.75 -38.21 -35.33
CA SER A 181 -26.69 -38.28 -34.34
C SER A 181 -25.60 -39.28 -34.72
N ASP A 182 -24.36 -39.01 -34.32
CA ASP A 182 -23.20 -39.91 -34.42
C ASP A 182 -22.42 -39.95 -33.11
N HIS A 183 -21.65 -41.00 -32.88
CA HIS A 183 -20.72 -41.10 -31.75
C HIS A 183 -19.27 -41.16 -32.24
N GLU A 184 -18.39 -40.39 -31.62
CA GLU A 184 -16.95 -40.39 -31.92
C GLU A 184 -16.13 -40.11 -30.66
N TYR A 185 -15.03 -40.83 -30.47
CA TYR A 185 -14.15 -40.70 -29.30
C TYR A 185 -12.67 -40.64 -29.73
N MET A 186 -11.87 -39.81 -29.06
CA MET A 186 -10.49 -39.55 -29.51
C MET A 186 -9.47 -40.66 -29.20
N GLY A 187 -9.85 -41.71 -28.46
CA GLY A 187 -8.97 -42.82 -28.07
C GLY A 187 -9.68 -43.83 -27.16
N ALA A 188 -9.01 -44.91 -26.74
CA ALA A 188 -9.58 -45.95 -25.87
C ALA A 188 -8.63 -46.37 -24.73
N ASN A 189 -9.17 -46.50 -23.51
CA ASN A 189 -8.41 -46.91 -22.31
C ASN A 189 -8.56 -48.41 -21.97
N CYS A 190 -9.64 -49.07 -22.42
CA CYS A 190 -10.03 -50.43 -22.02
C CYS A 190 -9.21 -51.57 -22.66
N HIS A 191 -8.50 -51.33 -23.77
CA HIS A 191 -7.83 -52.38 -24.55
C HIS A 191 -6.35 -52.08 -24.80
N TYR A 192 -5.73 -51.30 -23.91
CA TYR A 192 -4.37 -50.83 -24.11
C TYR A 192 -3.34 -51.87 -23.66
N THR A 193 -2.46 -52.32 -24.57
CA THR A 193 -1.41 -53.32 -24.28
C THR A 193 0.03 -52.76 -24.31
N GLY A 194 0.20 -51.43 -24.25
CA GLY A 194 1.49 -50.72 -24.23
C GLY A 194 1.53 -49.51 -23.27
N ILE A 195 2.30 -48.45 -23.60
CA ILE A 195 2.29 -47.15 -22.87
C ILE A 195 0.95 -46.43 -23.10
N GLY A 196 0.05 -46.43 -22.12
CA GLY A 196 -1.32 -45.85 -22.19
C GLY A 196 -1.42 -44.42 -22.72
N PRO A 197 -2.64 -43.88 -22.93
CA PRO A 197 -2.81 -42.51 -23.41
C PRO A 197 -2.11 -41.52 -22.48
N THR A 198 -1.54 -40.45 -23.03
CA THR A 198 -1.00 -39.32 -22.27
C THR A 198 -1.67 -38.02 -22.73
N ILE A 199 -1.57 -36.94 -21.93
CA ILE A 199 -2.08 -35.62 -22.34
C ILE A 199 -1.48 -35.23 -23.70
N GLU A 200 -0.16 -35.35 -23.85
CA GLU A 200 0.59 -34.91 -25.03
C GLU A 200 0.21 -35.69 -26.30
N THR A 201 0.18 -37.02 -26.23
CA THR A 201 -0.04 -37.85 -27.43
C THR A 201 -1.51 -37.98 -27.81
N SER A 202 -2.42 -37.80 -26.84
CA SER A 202 -3.85 -38.01 -27.03
C SER A 202 -4.61 -36.69 -27.21
N LEU A 203 -4.68 -35.85 -26.16
CA LEU A 203 -5.51 -34.65 -26.15
C LEU A 203 -4.83 -33.45 -26.81
N PHE A 204 -3.52 -33.32 -26.61
CA PHE A 204 -2.74 -32.16 -27.03
C PHE A 204 -2.03 -32.35 -28.37
N ASN A 205 -2.53 -33.30 -29.17
CA ASN A 205 -2.10 -33.61 -30.53
C ASN A 205 -3.30 -33.46 -31.48
N ARG A 206 -3.40 -32.31 -32.14
CA ARG A 206 -4.47 -32.02 -33.10
C ARG A 206 -4.43 -32.96 -34.30
N THR A 207 -3.26 -33.42 -34.72
CA THR A 207 -3.18 -34.42 -35.81
C THR A 207 -3.91 -35.72 -35.43
N ASN A 208 -3.82 -36.16 -34.17
CA ASN A 208 -4.60 -37.30 -33.66
C ASN A 208 -6.11 -37.01 -33.58
N MET A 209 -6.49 -35.79 -33.19
CA MET A 209 -7.90 -35.39 -33.19
C MET A 209 -8.49 -35.38 -34.62
N LEU A 210 -7.80 -34.70 -35.54
CA LEU A 210 -8.21 -34.50 -36.94
C LEU A 210 -8.31 -35.82 -37.70
N SER A 211 -7.40 -36.78 -37.44
CA SER A 211 -7.42 -38.10 -38.08
C SER A 211 -8.63 -38.96 -37.69
N ARG A 212 -9.41 -38.54 -36.68
CA ARG A 212 -10.64 -39.21 -36.25
C ARG A 212 -11.88 -38.48 -36.76
N VAL A 213 -11.89 -37.16 -36.69
CA VAL A 213 -13.08 -36.37 -37.06
C VAL A 213 -13.27 -36.12 -38.55
N TRP A 214 -12.34 -36.53 -39.41
CA TRP A 214 -12.43 -36.32 -40.87
C TRP A 214 -13.76 -36.83 -41.46
N TYR A 215 -14.32 -37.91 -40.91
CA TYR A 215 -15.57 -38.50 -41.38
C TYR A 215 -16.78 -37.58 -41.17
N HIS A 216 -16.72 -36.68 -40.19
CA HIS A 216 -17.80 -35.72 -39.92
C HIS A 216 -17.90 -34.61 -40.97
N ASP A 217 -16.85 -34.31 -41.73
CA ASP A 217 -16.94 -33.39 -42.88
C ASP A 217 -17.82 -33.98 -43.99
N TYR A 218 -17.62 -35.26 -44.29
CA TYR A 218 -18.47 -36.00 -45.23
C TYR A 218 -19.94 -36.00 -44.75
N LEU A 219 -20.19 -36.36 -43.49
CA LEU A 219 -21.55 -36.42 -42.95
C LEU A 219 -22.21 -35.04 -42.82
N GLY A 220 -21.49 -34.02 -42.37
CA GLY A 220 -21.99 -32.64 -42.33
C GLY A 220 -22.41 -32.12 -43.71
N ASN A 221 -21.65 -32.46 -44.75
CA ASN A 221 -22.02 -32.13 -46.13
C ASN A 221 -23.18 -32.96 -46.67
N ALA A 222 -23.24 -34.25 -46.36
CA ALA A 222 -24.36 -35.12 -46.75
C ALA A 222 -25.68 -34.66 -46.10
N THR A 223 -25.62 -34.21 -44.85
CA THR A 223 -26.79 -33.81 -44.04
C THR A 223 -27.35 -32.45 -44.40
N ALA A 224 -26.50 -31.49 -44.77
CA ALA A 224 -26.91 -30.15 -45.18
C ALA A 224 -27.98 -30.13 -46.30
N LYS A 225 -28.01 -31.15 -47.18
CA LYS A 225 -28.98 -31.27 -48.29
C LYS A 225 -30.35 -31.84 -47.86
N SER A 226 -30.43 -32.51 -46.72
CA SER A 226 -31.63 -33.22 -46.25
C SER A 226 -32.61 -32.38 -45.43
N GLY A 227 -32.17 -31.21 -44.94
CA GLY A 227 -32.95 -30.35 -44.05
C GLY A 227 -33.01 -30.83 -42.58
N ILE A 228 -32.38 -31.95 -42.23
CA ILE A 228 -32.22 -32.43 -40.86
C ILE A 228 -30.82 -32.06 -40.37
N SER A 229 -30.72 -31.52 -39.15
CA SER A 229 -29.42 -31.08 -38.61
C SER A 229 -28.60 -32.27 -38.09
N TYR A 230 -27.32 -32.33 -38.47
CA TYR A 230 -26.39 -33.33 -37.96
C TYR A 230 -25.80 -32.90 -36.62
N VAL A 231 -25.73 -33.83 -35.67
CA VAL A 231 -25.12 -33.63 -34.35
C VAL A 231 -24.16 -34.77 -34.03
N LEU A 232 -23.19 -34.49 -33.18
CA LEU A 232 -22.42 -35.54 -32.52
C LEU A 232 -23.09 -35.83 -31.17
N GLY A 233 -23.82 -36.94 -31.07
CA GLY A 233 -24.66 -37.29 -29.93
C GLY A 233 -23.92 -37.80 -28.72
N GLU A 234 -22.76 -38.40 -28.90
CA GLU A 234 -21.93 -38.84 -27.80
C GLU A 234 -20.47 -38.75 -28.20
N THR A 235 -19.68 -38.11 -27.35
CA THR A 235 -18.25 -37.99 -27.54
C THR A 235 -17.58 -37.75 -26.20
N ASN A 236 -16.28 -38.01 -26.12
CA ASN A 236 -15.46 -37.46 -25.06
C ASN A 236 -13.96 -37.55 -25.35
N SER A 237 -13.17 -36.99 -24.43
CA SER A 237 -11.71 -36.88 -24.51
C SER A 237 -11.01 -38.23 -24.71
N ILE A 238 -11.46 -39.28 -24.02
CA ILE A 238 -10.98 -40.66 -24.18
C ILE A 238 -12.18 -41.59 -23.90
N SER A 239 -12.41 -42.62 -24.73
CA SER A 239 -13.46 -43.62 -24.52
C SER A 239 -13.14 -44.52 -23.32
N CYS A 240 -14.04 -45.45 -22.99
CA CYS A 240 -13.86 -46.35 -21.85
C CYS A 240 -13.63 -45.58 -20.53
N GLN A 241 -14.61 -44.72 -20.20
CA GLN A 241 -14.73 -43.95 -18.93
C GLN A 241 -13.65 -42.88 -18.69
N GLY A 242 -12.75 -42.71 -19.65
CA GLY A 242 -11.67 -41.74 -19.60
C GLY A 242 -10.47 -42.25 -18.80
N ALA A 243 -9.32 -41.67 -19.08
CA ALA A 243 -8.09 -41.97 -18.36
C ALA A 243 -7.85 -40.98 -17.21
N PHE A 244 -7.34 -41.50 -16.09
CA PHE A 244 -7.02 -40.71 -14.89
C PHE A 244 -5.89 -39.72 -15.14
N ASN A 245 -5.98 -38.54 -14.55
CA ASN A 245 -5.07 -37.40 -14.74
C ASN A 245 -4.94 -36.94 -16.21
N ILE A 246 -5.93 -37.27 -17.05
CA ILE A 246 -5.96 -36.90 -18.47
C ILE A 246 -7.35 -36.40 -18.85
N SER A 247 -8.38 -37.20 -18.56
CA SER A 247 -9.77 -36.91 -18.91
C SER A 247 -10.50 -36.10 -17.83
N ASP A 248 -9.93 -36.00 -16.63
CA ASP A 248 -10.45 -35.35 -15.42
C ASP A 248 -9.58 -34.18 -14.96
N VAL A 249 -8.78 -33.62 -15.86
CA VAL A 249 -7.89 -32.48 -15.61
C VAL A 249 -8.11 -31.39 -16.65
N MET A 250 -7.55 -30.21 -16.42
CA MET A 250 -7.66 -29.03 -17.31
C MET A 250 -7.35 -29.32 -18.79
N ALA A 251 -6.47 -30.27 -19.11
CA ALA A 251 -6.19 -30.68 -20.49
C ALA A 251 -7.46 -31.06 -21.26
N SER A 252 -8.40 -31.75 -20.62
CA SER A 252 -9.69 -32.13 -21.22
C SER A 252 -10.54 -30.90 -21.58
N ALA A 253 -10.53 -29.87 -20.74
CA ALA A 253 -11.27 -28.62 -20.96
C ALA A 253 -10.71 -27.84 -22.17
N VAL A 254 -9.39 -27.78 -22.29
CA VAL A 254 -8.68 -27.13 -23.40
C VAL A 254 -8.94 -27.86 -24.71
N TRP A 255 -8.80 -29.18 -24.69
CA TRP A 255 -9.10 -30.03 -25.85
C TRP A 255 -10.55 -29.86 -26.32
N ALA A 256 -11.51 -29.80 -25.40
CA ALA A 256 -12.93 -29.62 -25.75
C ALA A 256 -13.22 -28.31 -26.49
N VAL A 257 -12.45 -27.24 -26.25
CA VAL A 257 -12.61 -26.01 -27.03
C VAL A 257 -12.14 -26.21 -28.47
N ASP A 258 -10.93 -26.72 -28.67
CA ASP A 258 -10.40 -26.98 -30.02
C ASP A 258 -11.31 -27.94 -30.80
N TYR A 259 -11.76 -29.00 -30.14
CA TYR A 259 -12.61 -30.04 -30.70
C TYR A 259 -13.95 -29.49 -31.20
N VAL A 260 -14.66 -28.74 -30.35
CA VAL A 260 -15.97 -28.17 -30.70
C VAL A 260 -15.84 -27.07 -31.76
N MET A 261 -14.81 -26.23 -31.67
CA MET A 261 -14.55 -25.20 -32.69
C MET A 261 -14.29 -25.84 -34.05
N TYR A 262 -13.46 -26.88 -34.11
CA TYR A 262 -13.21 -27.59 -35.36
C TYR A 262 -14.47 -28.24 -35.91
N LEU A 263 -15.22 -29.01 -35.11
CA LEU A 263 -16.47 -29.64 -35.56
C LEU A 263 -17.52 -28.62 -36.03
N SER A 264 -17.58 -27.44 -35.41
CA SER A 264 -18.51 -26.39 -35.84
C SER A 264 -18.23 -25.87 -37.26
N SER A 265 -16.96 -25.99 -37.74
CA SER A 265 -16.59 -25.70 -39.12
C SER A 265 -17.07 -26.77 -40.12
N LEU A 266 -17.34 -27.99 -39.64
CA LEU A 266 -17.77 -29.15 -40.45
C LEU A 266 -19.29 -29.30 -40.54
N LYS A 267 -20.05 -28.21 -40.32
CA LYS A 267 -21.53 -28.20 -40.31
C LYS A 267 -22.16 -29.14 -39.27
N VAL A 268 -21.41 -29.53 -38.24
CA VAL A 268 -21.96 -30.20 -37.05
C VAL A 268 -22.71 -29.16 -36.23
N SER A 269 -24.02 -29.34 -36.08
CA SER A 269 -24.88 -28.32 -35.46
C SER A 269 -24.81 -28.31 -33.93
N ARG A 270 -24.50 -29.44 -33.29
CA ARG A 270 -24.32 -29.59 -31.84
C ARG A 270 -23.36 -30.75 -31.52
N VAL A 271 -22.65 -30.61 -30.41
CA VAL A 271 -21.77 -31.64 -29.84
C VAL A 271 -22.24 -31.97 -28.43
N HIS A 272 -22.43 -33.26 -28.15
CA HIS A 272 -22.95 -33.76 -26.90
C HIS A 272 -21.91 -34.65 -26.22
N PHE A 273 -21.33 -34.14 -25.14
CA PHE A 273 -20.36 -34.90 -24.34
C PHE A 273 -21.06 -35.98 -23.52
N HIS A 274 -20.49 -37.19 -23.53
CA HIS A 274 -21.01 -38.33 -22.77
C HIS A 274 -20.95 -38.06 -21.27
N MET A 275 -22.02 -38.46 -20.57
CA MET A 275 -22.18 -38.28 -19.12
C MET A 275 -22.45 -39.63 -18.46
N GLY A 276 -21.90 -39.84 -17.27
CA GLY A 276 -22.20 -41.01 -16.45
C GLY A 276 -21.55 -40.98 -15.08
N THR A 277 -21.93 -41.93 -14.24
CA THR A 277 -21.52 -42.02 -12.84
C THR A 277 -20.08 -42.55 -12.73
N ARG A 278 -19.19 -41.79 -12.07
CA ARG A 278 -17.73 -42.06 -11.94
C ARG A 278 -16.89 -41.88 -13.22
N TYR A 279 -17.47 -41.51 -14.35
CA TYR A 279 -16.67 -41.27 -15.57
C TYR A 279 -15.80 -40.04 -15.39
N ARG A 280 -14.51 -40.17 -15.70
CA ARG A 280 -13.50 -39.12 -15.47
C ARG A 280 -13.79 -37.89 -16.31
N TYR A 281 -14.30 -38.11 -17.51
CA TYR A 281 -14.65 -37.07 -18.47
C TYR A 281 -16.05 -36.45 -18.30
N SER A 282 -16.84 -36.83 -17.29
CA SER A 282 -18.21 -36.29 -17.14
C SER A 282 -18.15 -34.79 -16.87
N PRO A 283 -18.63 -33.88 -17.74
CA PRO A 283 -18.50 -32.44 -17.51
C PRO A 283 -19.25 -32.00 -16.26
N TRP A 284 -20.47 -32.47 -16.07
CA TRP A 284 -21.30 -32.14 -14.90
C TRP A 284 -22.00 -33.41 -14.43
N GLN A 285 -22.04 -33.66 -13.12
CA GLN A 285 -22.83 -34.75 -12.54
C GLN A 285 -23.65 -34.22 -11.35
N PRO A 286 -25.00 -34.22 -11.40
CA PRO A 286 -25.86 -33.59 -10.39
C PRO A 286 -26.19 -34.50 -9.18
N ILE A 287 -25.99 -35.82 -9.30
CA ILE A 287 -26.13 -36.77 -8.19
C ILE A 287 -24.94 -37.72 -8.22
N PHE A 288 -24.12 -37.66 -7.18
CA PHE A 288 -23.29 -38.76 -6.74
C PHE A 288 -24.07 -39.58 -5.70
N TYR A 289 -23.68 -40.84 -5.44
CA TYR A 289 -24.44 -41.71 -4.52
C TYR A 289 -24.58 -41.05 -3.14
N ASN A 290 -25.82 -40.83 -2.68
CA ASN A 290 -26.18 -40.09 -1.45
C ASN A 290 -25.72 -38.61 -1.41
N ASP A 291 -25.42 -38.00 -2.56
CA ASP A 291 -25.00 -36.60 -2.66
C ASP A 291 -26.12 -35.71 -3.22
N THR A 292 -26.13 -34.46 -2.80
CA THR A 292 -27.08 -33.42 -3.24
C THR A 292 -26.37 -32.20 -3.85
N GLU A 293 -25.04 -32.15 -3.87
CA GLU A 293 -24.26 -31.06 -4.45
C GLU A 293 -23.98 -31.29 -5.95
N ALA A 294 -23.72 -30.20 -6.68
CA ALA A 294 -23.36 -30.28 -8.08
C ALA A 294 -21.87 -30.63 -8.24
N HIS A 295 -21.56 -31.68 -9.00
CA HIS A 295 -20.17 -32.07 -9.29
C HIS A 295 -19.77 -31.61 -10.69
N VAL A 296 -19.05 -30.49 -10.74
CA VAL A 296 -18.48 -29.95 -11.98
C VAL A 296 -17.05 -30.46 -12.16
N LYS A 297 -16.75 -31.01 -13.34
CA LYS A 297 -15.39 -31.46 -13.70
C LYS A 297 -14.77 -30.53 -14.75
N PRO A 298 -13.44 -30.59 -14.95
CA PRO A 298 -12.71 -29.70 -15.86
C PRO A 298 -13.36 -29.51 -17.24
N LEU A 299 -13.83 -30.58 -17.88
CA LEU A 299 -14.47 -30.53 -19.20
C LEU A 299 -15.66 -29.54 -19.27
N TYR A 300 -16.37 -29.29 -18.17
CA TYR A 300 -17.46 -28.30 -18.15
C TYR A 300 -16.99 -26.89 -18.44
N TYR A 301 -15.78 -26.53 -18.02
CA TYR A 301 -15.25 -25.22 -18.29
C TYR A 301 -14.93 -25.01 -19.78
N GLY A 302 -14.50 -26.06 -20.49
CA GLY A 302 -14.41 -26.02 -21.96
C GLY A 302 -15.77 -25.80 -22.62
N ASN A 303 -16.82 -26.44 -22.10
CA ASN A 303 -18.19 -26.27 -22.59
C ASN A 303 -18.74 -24.86 -22.34
N LEU A 304 -18.51 -24.30 -21.15
CA LEU A 304 -18.89 -22.93 -20.83
C LEU A 304 -18.18 -21.92 -21.72
N PHE A 305 -16.90 -22.13 -22.00
CA PHE A 305 -16.13 -21.29 -22.91
C PHE A 305 -16.72 -21.31 -24.33
N ASN A 306 -16.98 -22.50 -24.87
CA ASN A 306 -17.64 -22.64 -26.18
C ASN A 306 -19.03 -22.00 -26.20
N ALA A 307 -19.80 -22.14 -25.11
CA ALA A 307 -21.11 -21.51 -24.98
C ALA A 307 -21.04 -19.98 -24.99
N GLU A 308 -20.00 -19.37 -24.41
CA GLU A 308 -19.77 -17.92 -24.50
C GLU A 308 -19.49 -17.48 -25.94
N VAL A 309 -18.67 -18.23 -26.68
CA VAL A 309 -18.36 -17.92 -28.09
C VAL A 309 -19.58 -18.04 -28.99
N PHE A 310 -20.41 -19.06 -28.77
CA PHE A 310 -21.61 -19.31 -29.58
C PHE A 310 -22.88 -18.60 -29.07
N ALA A 311 -22.76 -17.72 -28.07
CA ALA A 311 -23.90 -17.00 -27.52
C ALA A 311 -24.56 -16.06 -28.55
N GLY A 312 -25.89 -15.93 -28.51
CA GLY A 312 -26.62 -14.96 -29.32
C GLY A 312 -27.09 -15.44 -30.71
N GLY A 313 -27.09 -16.75 -30.99
CA GLY A 313 -27.79 -17.31 -32.16
C GLY A 313 -26.94 -18.22 -33.04
N ARG A 314 -27.26 -18.32 -34.34
CA ARG A 314 -26.50 -19.12 -35.30
C ARG A 314 -25.20 -18.41 -35.66
N LYS A 315 -24.07 -19.02 -35.31
CA LYS A 315 -22.73 -18.56 -35.70
C LYS A 315 -22.16 -19.44 -36.80
N GLN A 316 -21.24 -18.90 -37.59
CA GLN A 316 -20.45 -19.61 -38.58
C GLN A 316 -18.99 -19.61 -38.14
N THR A 317 -18.35 -20.77 -38.14
CA THR A 317 -16.94 -20.92 -37.76
C THR A 317 -16.08 -21.26 -38.96
N GLU A 318 -14.93 -20.62 -39.07
CA GLU A 318 -13.90 -20.89 -40.08
C GLU A 318 -12.57 -21.22 -39.40
N VAL A 319 -11.84 -22.21 -39.92
CA VAL A 319 -10.51 -22.56 -39.41
C VAL A 319 -9.47 -21.62 -40.00
N LEU A 320 -8.78 -20.86 -39.15
CA LEU A 320 -7.70 -19.95 -39.54
C LEU A 320 -6.34 -20.63 -39.53
N VAL A 321 -6.08 -21.44 -38.50
CA VAL A 321 -4.80 -22.15 -38.32
C VAL A 321 -5.08 -23.59 -37.92
N ASN A 322 -4.40 -24.52 -38.58
CA ASN A 322 -4.57 -25.95 -38.36
C ASN A 322 -3.22 -26.66 -38.11
N GLY A 323 -2.48 -26.27 -37.06
CA GLY A 323 -1.19 -26.87 -36.71
C GLY A 323 -1.32 -28.10 -35.79
N THR A 324 -0.24 -28.86 -35.60
CA THR A 324 -0.24 -30.08 -34.76
C THR A 324 -0.63 -29.81 -33.31
N ASN A 325 -0.13 -28.72 -32.70
CA ASN A 325 -0.39 -28.37 -31.30
C ASN A 325 -0.96 -26.95 -31.13
N PHE A 326 -1.49 -26.37 -32.21
CA PHE A 326 -2.07 -25.02 -32.20
C PHE A 326 -3.20 -24.92 -33.22
N GLY A 327 -4.38 -24.49 -32.77
CA GLY A 327 -5.56 -24.23 -33.60
C GLY A 327 -6.04 -22.80 -33.45
N ALA A 328 -6.53 -22.19 -34.53
CA ALA A 328 -7.20 -20.90 -34.47
C ALA A 328 -8.43 -20.87 -35.39
N TYR A 329 -9.46 -20.15 -34.96
CA TYR A 329 -10.78 -20.14 -35.57
C TYR A 329 -11.34 -18.72 -35.62
N ALA A 330 -12.00 -18.35 -36.72
CA ALA A 330 -12.80 -17.14 -36.84
C ALA A 330 -14.28 -17.51 -36.67
N VAL A 331 -15.01 -16.76 -35.86
CA VAL A 331 -16.44 -16.99 -35.61
C VAL A 331 -17.21 -15.75 -36.02
N TYR A 332 -18.16 -15.95 -36.93
CA TYR A 332 -18.99 -14.93 -37.53
C TYR A 332 -20.43 -15.03 -37.07
N SER A 333 -21.10 -13.89 -36.96
CA SER A 333 -22.55 -13.79 -36.78
C SER A 333 -23.13 -12.95 -37.91
N SER A 334 -24.04 -13.53 -38.68
CA SER A 334 -24.66 -12.89 -39.86
C SER A 334 -23.63 -12.27 -40.82
N GLY A 335 -22.51 -12.97 -41.06
CA GLY A 335 -21.42 -12.53 -41.95
C GLY A 335 -20.44 -11.52 -41.34
N THR A 336 -20.64 -11.09 -40.09
CA THR A 336 -19.71 -10.18 -39.38
C THR A 336 -18.80 -10.97 -38.46
N LEU A 337 -17.48 -10.76 -38.55
CA LEU A 337 -16.52 -11.39 -37.64
C LEU A 337 -16.77 -10.89 -36.22
N GLU A 338 -17.12 -11.80 -35.31
CA GLU A 338 -17.49 -11.46 -33.94
C GLU A 338 -16.43 -11.91 -32.96
N SER A 339 -15.82 -13.08 -33.20
CA SER A 339 -14.70 -13.50 -32.39
C SER A 339 -13.60 -14.28 -33.12
N ILE A 340 -12.41 -14.27 -32.54
CA ILE A 340 -11.31 -15.17 -32.91
C ILE A 340 -11.00 -16.05 -31.70
N VAL A 341 -10.98 -17.35 -31.91
CA VAL A 341 -10.65 -18.34 -30.87
C VAL A 341 -9.31 -18.96 -31.20
N ALA A 342 -8.39 -19.01 -30.25
CA ALA A 342 -7.11 -19.67 -30.37
C ALA A 342 -6.91 -20.67 -29.24
N VAL A 343 -6.32 -21.81 -29.59
CA VAL A 343 -6.11 -22.93 -28.67
C VAL A 343 -4.67 -23.43 -28.78
N ASN A 344 -3.90 -23.23 -27.71
CA ASN A 344 -2.52 -23.69 -27.62
C ASN A 344 -2.39 -24.97 -26.80
N LEU A 345 -2.05 -26.06 -27.49
CA LEU A 345 -1.91 -27.39 -26.91
C LEU A 345 -0.45 -27.74 -26.55
N ASN A 346 0.49 -26.80 -26.68
CA ASN A 346 1.86 -27.12 -26.37
C ASN A 346 2.07 -27.15 -24.83
N MET A 347 2.66 -28.22 -24.30
CA MET A 347 3.00 -28.33 -22.88
C MET A 347 4.34 -27.67 -22.56
N TRP A 348 4.55 -27.35 -21.27
CA TRP A 348 5.82 -26.85 -20.72
C TRP A 348 5.79 -27.03 -19.19
N ASN A 349 6.97 -27.03 -18.56
CA ASN A 349 7.09 -27.23 -17.11
C ASN A 349 6.81 -25.91 -16.36
N SER A 350 5.72 -25.86 -15.58
CA SER A 350 5.25 -24.67 -14.87
C SER A 350 6.25 -24.08 -13.86
N THR A 351 7.24 -24.85 -13.42
CA THR A 351 8.32 -24.40 -12.53
C THR A 351 9.49 -23.75 -13.26
N SER A 352 9.49 -23.79 -14.60
CA SER A 352 10.52 -23.12 -15.41
C SER A 352 10.40 -21.60 -15.29
N ASP A 353 11.56 -20.94 -15.33
CA ASP A 353 11.73 -19.49 -15.35
C ASP A 353 10.69 -18.82 -16.26
N THR A 354 9.97 -17.84 -15.73
CA THR A 354 8.91 -17.09 -16.42
C THR A 354 9.35 -16.50 -17.75
N SER A 355 10.61 -16.10 -17.87
CA SER A 355 11.19 -15.54 -19.10
C SER A 355 11.42 -16.58 -20.19
N LYS A 356 11.57 -17.86 -19.82
CA LYS A 356 11.83 -18.98 -20.75
C LYS A 356 10.56 -19.74 -21.11
N ARG A 357 9.39 -19.29 -20.64
CA ARG A 357 8.11 -19.93 -20.90
C ARG A 357 7.70 -19.69 -22.34
N PRO A 358 7.51 -20.73 -23.15
CA PRO A 358 7.09 -20.56 -24.53
C PRO A 358 5.66 -19.99 -24.59
N TYR A 359 5.41 -19.04 -25.49
CA TYR A 359 4.12 -18.41 -25.73
C TYR A 359 3.79 -18.37 -27.23
N THR A 360 2.51 -18.26 -27.56
CA THR A 360 2.05 -18.00 -28.93
C THR A 360 1.50 -16.57 -29.01
N ALA A 361 2.02 -15.77 -29.95
CA ALA A 361 1.49 -14.43 -30.22
C ALA A 361 0.54 -14.46 -31.41
N LEU A 362 -0.64 -13.88 -31.22
CA LEU A 362 -1.71 -13.84 -32.22
C LEU A 362 -1.91 -12.42 -32.68
N LYS A 363 -1.55 -12.14 -33.94
CA LYS A 363 -1.87 -10.87 -34.58
C LYS A 363 -3.31 -10.90 -35.09
N LEU A 364 -4.10 -9.94 -34.65
CA LEU A 364 -5.52 -9.75 -34.93
C LEU A 364 -5.72 -8.90 -36.18
N PRO A 365 -6.90 -8.99 -36.81
CA PRO A 365 -7.27 -8.12 -37.91
C PRO A 365 -7.26 -6.64 -37.51
N ARG A 366 -7.02 -5.76 -38.49
CA ARG A 366 -7.05 -4.30 -38.26
C ARG A 366 -8.38 -3.86 -37.64
N GLY A 367 -8.30 -3.01 -36.62
CA GLY A 367 -9.47 -2.49 -35.90
C GLY A 367 -9.85 -3.29 -34.65
N TRP A 368 -9.10 -4.34 -34.31
CA TRP A 368 -9.34 -5.19 -33.13
C TRP A 368 -8.42 -4.88 -31.95
N ALA A 369 -7.74 -3.73 -31.96
CA ALA A 369 -6.84 -3.29 -30.89
C ALA A 369 -7.51 -3.19 -29.50
N ASN A 370 -8.84 -3.07 -29.44
CA ASN A 370 -9.61 -3.02 -28.18
C ASN A 370 -10.37 -4.30 -27.88
N ALA A 371 -10.10 -5.39 -28.59
CA ALA A 371 -10.84 -6.63 -28.40
C ALA A 371 -10.66 -7.17 -26.99
N LYS A 372 -11.77 -7.65 -26.40
CA LYS A 372 -11.77 -8.29 -25.08
C LYS A 372 -11.24 -9.71 -25.24
N VAL A 373 -10.34 -10.10 -24.33
CA VAL A 373 -9.72 -11.42 -24.33
C VAL A 373 -10.27 -12.22 -23.15
N SER A 374 -11.14 -13.18 -23.44
CA SER A 374 -11.59 -14.19 -22.48
C SER A 374 -10.58 -15.35 -22.44
N ARG A 375 -10.34 -15.90 -21.25
CA ARG A 375 -9.32 -16.95 -21.02
C ARG A 375 -9.87 -18.09 -20.17
N LEU A 376 -9.49 -19.30 -20.53
CA LEU A 376 -9.63 -20.48 -19.67
C LEU A 376 -8.30 -20.71 -18.93
N THR A 377 -8.31 -20.56 -17.61
CA THR A 377 -7.08 -20.53 -16.78
C THR A 377 -7.08 -21.60 -15.69
N ASN A 378 -5.88 -22.10 -15.35
CA ASN A 378 -5.64 -23.08 -14.28
C ASN A 378 -4.15 -23.10 -13.88
N PRO A 379 -3.77 -23.53 -12.65
CA PRO A 379 -2.36 -23.73 -12.28
C PRO A 379 -1.53 -24.71 -13.15
N GLY A 380 -2.17 -25.66 -13.85
CA GLY A 380 -1.53 -26.67 -14.71
C GLY A 380 -2.49 -27.27 -15.74
N VAL A 381 -2.04 -28.26 -16.54
CA VAL A 381 -2.97 -29.02 -17.42
C VAL A 381 -3.38 -30.36 -16.87
N ASP A 382 -2.54 -30.89 -16.02
CA ASP A 382 -2.67 -32.09 -15.23
C ASP A 382 -3.38 -31.83 -13.89
N ILE A 383 -3.95 -30.64 -13.70
CA ILE A 383 -4.64 -30.22 -12.49
C ILE A 383 -6.16 -30.18 -12.72
N ALA A 384 -6.93 -30.68 -11.76
CA ALA A 384 -8.40 -30.72 -11.81
C ALA A 384 -9.07 -29.49 -11.17
N ASP A 385 -8.42 -28.85 -10.21
CA ASP A 385 -8.98 -27.77 -9.38
C ASP A 385 -8.51 -26.37 -9.79
N ASN A 386 -9.20 -25.31 -9.35
CA ASN A 386 -8.88 -23.90 -9.66
C ASN A 386 -8.96 -23.53 -11.16
N ILE A 387 -9.85 -24.18 -11.91
CA ILE A 387 -10.15 -23.78 -13.28
C ILE A 387 -11.10 -22.57 -13.26
N THR A 388 -10.78 -21.54 -14.03
CA THR A 388 -11.66 -20.37 -14.18
C THR A 388 -11.85 -20.01 -15.66
N ILE A 389 -12.99 -19.40 -15.98
CA ILE A 389 -13.25 -18.75 -17.26
C ILE A 389 -13.38 -17.26 -17.00
N SER A 390 -12.42 -16.49 -17.50
CA SER A 390 -12.41 -15.03 -17.30
C SER A 390 -12.51 -14.65 -15.80
N GLY A 391 -11.88 -15.41 -14.92
CA GLY A 391 -11.91 -15.20 -13.46
C GLY A 391 -13.20 -15.65 -12.75
N GLN A 392 -14.11 -16.32 -13.46
CA GLN A 392 -15.30 -16.93 -12.85
C GLN A 392 -15.11 -18.45 -12.71
N TYR A 393 -15.60 -19.02 -11.62
CA TYR A 393 -15.61 -20.45 -11.35
C TYR A 393 -17.02 -20.93 -11.02
N VAL A 394 -17.24 -22.25 -10.95
CA VAL A 394 -18.54 -22.82 -10.57
C VAL A 394 -18.48 -23.29 -9.12
N ASN A 395 -19.39 -22.80 -8.28
CA ASN A 395 -19.46 -23.19 -6.87
C ASN A 395 -20.15 -24.55 -6.68
N PRO A 396 -20.17 -25.14 -5.47
CA PRO A 396 -20.82 -26.44 -5.19
C PRO A 396 -22.33 -26.49 -5.48
N LYS A 397 -22.99 -25.33 -5.65
CA LYS A 397 -24.41 -25.24 -6.05
C LYS A 397 -24.61 -25.21 -7.57
N GLY A 398 -23.53 -25.30 -8.36
CA GLY A 398 -23.59 -25.19 -9.82
C GLY A 398 -23.69 -23.73 -10.31
N GLU A 399 -23.50 -22.74 -9.45
CA GLU A 399 -23.63 -21.32 -9.79
C GLU A 399 -22.29 -20.76 -10.29
N ILE A 400 -22.32 -19.91 -11.32
CA ILE A 400 -21.14 -19.17 -11.76
C ILE A 400 -20.86 -18.04 -10.76
N VAL A 401 -19.74 -18.12 -10.05
CA VAL A 401 -19.31 -17.20 -9.00
C VAL A 401 -18.02 -16.49 -9.41
N GLY A 402 -17.84 -15.27 -8.90
CA GLY A 402 -16.69 -14.43 -9.23
C GLY A 402 -17.02 -13.36 -10.26
N LYS A 403 -16.19 -12.31 -10.29
CA LYS A 403 -16.35 -11.20 -11.21
C LYS A 403 -15.74 -11.55 -12.55
N LYS A 404 -16.53 -11.47 -13.61
CA LYS A 404 -16.04 -11.64 -14.98
C LYS A 404 -15.00 -10.56 -15.31
N SER A 405 -13.82 -10.99 -15.71
CA SER A 405 -12.67 -10.16 -16.05
C SER A 405 -12.19 -10.52 -17.45
N TYR A 406 -11.87 -9.49 -18.24
CA TYR A 406 -11.40 -9.65 -19.61
C TYR A 406 -10.00 -9.07 -19.68
N GLY A 407 -9.09 -9.79 -20.33
CA GLY A 407 -7.87 -9.18 -20.83
C GLY A 407 -8.18 -8.27 -22.03
N LYS A 408 -7.16 -7.57 -22.51
CA LYS A 408 -7.26 -6.76 -23.73
C LYS A 408 -6.15 -7.17 -24.70
N ALA A 409 -6.37 -6.95 -26.00
CA ALA A 409 -5.33 -7.09 -27.03
C ALA A 409 -4.39 -5.88 -27.01
N PHE A 410 -3.09 -6.10 -27.22
CA PHE A 410 -2.05 -5.08 -27.26
C PHE A 410 -1.55 -4.91 -28.67
N ASP A 411 -1.69 -3.74 -29.30
CA ASP A 411 -1.23 -3.52 -30.68
C ASP A 411 -1.74 -4.60 -31.66
N GLU A 412 -3.05 -4.86 -31.58
CA GLU A 412 -3.68 -5.95 -32.34
C GLU A 412 -3.00 -7.31 -32.11
N THR A 413 -2.31 -7.51 -30.99
CA THR A 413 -1.61 -8.75 -30.66
C THR A 413 -2.06 -9.27 -29.31
N VAL A 414 -2.45 -10.54 -29.25
CA VAL A 414 -2.74 -11.24 -28.00
C VAL A 414 -1.67 -12.27 -27.77
N ARG A 415 -0.99 -12.20 -26.62
CA ARG A 415 -0.05 -13.25 -26.20
C ARG A 415 -0.81 -14.30 -25.40
N GLU A 416 -0.80 -15.53 -25.92
CA GLU A 416 -1.18 -16.74 -25.21
C GLU A 416 0.08 -17.30 -24.55
N ILE A 417 0.34 -16.89 -23.31
CA ILE A 417 1.37 -17.53 -22.49
C ILE A 417 0.79 -18.89 -22.10
N LYS A 418 1.53 -19.98 -22.36
CA LYS A 418 1.05 -21.31 -22.01
C LYS A 418 0.73 -21.36 -20.50
N GLY A 419 -0.53 -21.58 -20.15
CA GLY A 419 -1.05 -21.41 -18.78
C GLY A 419 -2.44 -20.79 -18.81
N ASP A 420 -2.65 -19.87 -19.77
CA ASP A 420 -3.94 -19.61 -20.40
C ASP A 420 -3.97 -20.51 -21.64
N ARG A 421 -4.90 -21.46 -21.76
CA ARG A 421 -4.78 -22.49 -22.81
C ARG A 421 -5.88 -22.45 -23.86
N VAL A 422 -6.79 -21.49 -23.72
CA VAL A 422 -7.81 -21.14 -24.71
C VAL A 422 -8.10 -19.65 -24.59
N ILE A 423 -8.11 -18.93 -25.73
CA ILE A 423 -8.42 -17.50 -25.82
C ILE A 423 -9.59 -17.27 -26.79
N ALA A 424 -10.59 -16.47 -26.38
CA ALA A 424 -11.67 -15.99 -27.24
C ALA A 424 -11.67 -14.47 -27.23
N ILE A 425 -11.65 -13.89 -28.42
CA ILE A 425 -11.41 -12.46 -28.65
C ILE A 425 -12.69 -11.88 -29.24
N GLY A 426 -13.40 -10.98 -28.55
CA GLY A 426 -14.65 -10.38 -29.06
C GLY A 426 -14.60 -8.85 -29.19
N THR A 427 -15.28 -8.27 -30.18
CA THR A 427 -15.39 -6.81 -30.35
C THR A 427 -16.59 -6.21 -29.61
N PHE A 428 -16.37 -5.08 -28.92
CA PHE A 428 -17.42 -4.12 -28.54
C PHE A 428 -16.88 -2.71 -28.65
N GLY A 429 -17.80 -1.76 -28.85
CA GLY A 429 -17.59 -0.37 -29.25
C GLY A 429 -16.46 0.38 -28.56
N GLN A 430 -15.92 1.34 -29.33
CA GLN A 430 -14.83 2.25 -29.00
C GLN A 430 -14.77 2.62 -27.51
N VAL A 431 -13.68 2.22 -26.87
CA VAL A 431 -13.11 2.94 -25.73
C VAL A 431 -11.63 3.13 -26.08
N GLY A 432 -11.22 4.39 -26.24
CA GLY A 432 -9.92 4.77 -26.80
C GLY A 432 -8.72 4.24 -26.00
N ALA A 433 -7.57 4.24 -26.67
CA ALA A 433 -6.28 4.17 -26.00
C ALA A 433 -6.23 5.23 -24.90
N GLU A 434 -5.88 4.83 -23.68
CA GLU A 434 -5.54 5.81 -22.65
C GLU A 434 -4.18 6.35 -23.06
N ILE A 435 -4.17 7.54 -23.69
CA ILE A 435 -2.94 8.31 -23.89
C ILE A 435 -2.44 8.61 -22.47
N LEU A 436 -1.48 7.81 -22.00
CA LEU A 436 -0.74 8.14 -20.80
C LEU A 436 -0.04 9.44 -21.10
N LYS A 437 -0.46 10.51 -20.42
CA LYS A 437 0.14 11.81 -20.60
C LYS A 437 1.58 11.73 -20.10
N THR A 438 2.51 12.17 -20.94
CA THR A 438 3.88 12.45 -20.49
C THR A 438 3.78 13.35 -19.25
N PRO A 439 4.45 12.99 -18.16
CA PRO A 439 4.46 13.84 -16.98
C PRO A 439 5.12 15.18 -17.32
N THR A 440 4.71 16.22 -16.61
CA THR A 440 5.17 17.59 -16.86
C THR A 440 5.92 18.08 -15.63
N SER A 441 6.89 17.30 -15.14
CA SER A 441 7.54 17.61 -13.86
C SER A 441 8.39 18.87 -13.93
N ALA A 442 9.04 19.14 -15.07
CA ALA A 442 9.74 20.40 -15.31
C ALA A 442 8.84 21.66 -15.19
N SER A 443 7.53 21.54 -15.43
CA SER A 443 6.59 22.66 -15.28
C SER A 443 5.79 22.62 -13.97
N ASN A 444 6.02 21.64 -13.11
CA ASN A 444 5.37 21.51 -11.81
C ASN A 444 6.38 21.78 -10.67
N GLN A 445 6.33 23.00 -10.13
CA GLN A 445 7.21 23.44 -9.05
C GLN A 445 7.09 22.62 -7.75
N TRP A 446 6.02 21.82 -7.58
CA TRP A 446 5.77 21.00 -6.38
C TRP A 446 6.22 19.55 -6.54
N ARG A 447 7.01 19.24 -7.57
CA ARG A 447 7.59 17.91 -7.77
C ARG A 447 9.09 17.91 -7.48
N ILE A 448 9.48 16.93 -6.68
CA ILE A 448 10.86 16.44 -6.62
C ILE A 448 10.94 15.37 -7.70
N TRP A 449 11.82 15.53 -8.68
CA TRP A 449 11.86 14.66 -9.86
C TRP A 449 13.26 14.54 -10.47
N ASP A 450 13.49 13.42 -11.14
CA ASP A 450 14.66 13.16 -11.98
C ASP A 450 14.31 12.25 -13.18
N ASP A 451 15.21 12.20 -14.15
CA ASP A 451 15.10 11.48 -15.42
C ASP A 451 16.19 10.40 -15.60
N GLU A 452 16.92 10.09 -14.53
CA GLU A 452 17.97 9.08 -14.56
C GLU A 452 17.42 7.69 -14.28
N ALA A 453 17.51 6.83 -15.30
CA ALA A 453 17.15 5.43 -15.15
C ALA A 453 18.18 4.67 -14.31
N GLY A 454 17.84 4.30 -13.06
CA GLY A 454 18.70 3.48 -12.21
C GLY A 454 17.91 2.62 -11.21
N ALA A 455 18.33 1.36 -11.04
CA ALA A 455 17.80 0.47 -10.01
C ALA A 455 18.72 0.50 -8.79
N THR A 456 18.78 1.63 -8.08
CA THR A 456 19.48 1.68 -6.79
C THR A 456 18.52 1.22 -5.70
N THR A 457 18.99 0.34 -4.82
CA THR A 457 18.31 -0.04 -3.57
C THR A 457 18.77 0.84 -2.40
N ALA A 458 19.65 1.80 -2.67
CA ALA A 458 20.16 2.75 -1.71
C ALA A 458 19.02 3.67 -1.25
N PHE A 459 18.88 3.82 0.07
CA PHE A 459 17.89 4.72 0.67
C PHE A 459 18.02 6.15 0.12
N THR A 460 19.24 6.58 -0.18
CA THR A 460 19.59 7.92 -0.71
C THR A 460 18.78 8.35 -1.92
N ASP A 461 18.34 7.36 -2.70
CA ASP A 461 17.66 7.57 -3.96
C ASP A 461 16.16 7.32 -3.85
N GLN A 462 15.62 6.87 -2.71
CA GLN A 462 14.22 6.47 -2.60
C GLN A 462 13.30 7.63 -2.20
N TYR A 463 12.21 7.84 -2.94
CA TYR A 463 11.15 8.75 -2.55
C TYR A 463 10.25 8.12 -1.50
N VAL A 464 9.72 8.94 -0.60
CA VAL A 464 8.96 8.50 0.56
C VAL A 464 7.49 8.90 0.47
N ILE A 465 6.59 8.02 0.87
CA ILE A 465 5.16 8.27 1.06
C ILE A 465 4.71 7.70 2.41
N GLY A 466 3.72 8.31 3.04
CA GLY A 466 3.20 7.82 4.32
C GLY A 466 1.84 8.39 4.67
N ASN A 467 1.10 7.65 5.50
CA ASN A 467 -0.23 8.05 5.96
C ASN A 467 -0.29 8.35 7.47
N GLY A 468 0.86 8.55 8.11
CA GLY A 468 1.04 8.68 9.55
C GLY A 468 1.14 7.35 10.32
N ARG A 469 0.77 6.22 9.70
CA ARG A 469 0.88 4.87 10.28
C ARG A 469 1.78 3.95 9.46
N ILE A 470 1.48 3.79 8.18
CA ILE A 470 2.24 3.00 7.23
C ILE A 470 2.94 3.91 6.24
N GLY A 471 4.18 3.54 5.92
CA GLY A 471 5.03 4.28 4.99
C GLY A 471 5.65 3.35 3.96
N ALA A 472 5.99 3.91 2.81
CA ALA A 472 6.73 3.21 1.78
C ALA A 472 7.83 4.12 1.20
N MET A 473 8.92 3.49 0.76
CA MET A 473 10.03 4.13 0.08
C MET A 473 10.27 3.42 -1.24
N PHE A 474 10.23 4.13 -2.37
CA PHE A 474 10.33 3.54 -3.72
C PHE A 474 11.46 4.19 -4.53
N SER A 475 12.15 3.41 -5.38
CA SER A 475 13.28 3.91 -6.18
C SER A 475 12.90 4.25 -7.63
N GLY A 476 11.74 3.82 -8.12
CA GLY A 476 11.35 4.04 -9.52
C GLY A 476 12.03 3.07 -10.50
N GLY A 477 12.64 1.99 -10.00
CA GLY A 477 13.41 1.06 -10.82
C GLY A 477 12.57 0.44 -11.94
N GLN A 478 13.03 0.52 -13.19
CA GLN A 478 12.22 0.13 -14.35
C GLN A 478 11.99 -1.37 -14.34
N THR A 479 13.05 -2.18 -14.38
CA THR A 479 12.92 -3.66 -14.40
C THR A 479 12.66 -4.24 -13.02
N SER A 480 13.33 -3.72 -12.00
CA SER A 480 13.17 -4.17 -10.62
C SER A 480 12.97 -2.96 -9.74
N GLU A 481 11.77 -2.86 -9.16
CA GLU A 481 11.38 -1.87 -8.18
C GLU A 481 11.50 -2.47 -6.79
N SER A 482 12.10 -1.71 -5.88
CA SER A 482 12.27 -2.10 -4.49
C SER A 482 11.53 -1.10 -3.63
N ILE A 483 10.45 -1.56 -2.98
CA ILE A 483 9.58 -0.70 -2.19
C ILE A 483 9.70 -1.13 -0.72
N ASN A 484 10.50 -0.41 0.05
CA ASN A 484 10.64 -0.69 1.48
C ASN A 484 9.38 -0.22 2.21
N ILE A 485 8.80 -1.07 3.06
CA ILE A 485 7.55 -0.82 3.78
C ILE A 485 7.85 -0.67 5.27
N ASN A 486 7.12 0.23 5.91
CA ASN A 486 7.21 0.49 7.33
C ASN A 486 5.83 0.59 7.97
N GLU A 487 5.76 0.25 9.26
CA GLU A 487 4.62 0.53 10.12
C GLU A 487 5.17 1.11 11.42
N ASN A 488 4.69 2.28 11.82
CA ASN A 488 5.27 3.08 12.91
C ASN A 488 5.33 2.39 14.29
N SER A 489 4.60 1.30 14.52
CA SER A 489 4.62 0.50 15.75
C SER A 489 5.41 -0.80 15.63
N PHE A 490 6.15 -0.99 14.53
CA PHE A 490 7.05 -2.11 14.34
C PHE A 490 8.41 -1.83 14.99
N TRP A 491 8.55 -2.24 16.25
CA TRP A 491 9.74 -2.02 17.09
C TRP A 491 10.21 -3.33 17.70
N SER A 492 11.48 -3.40 18.10
CA SER A 492 12.04 -4.60 18.71
C SER A 492 11.47 -4.87 20.12
N GLY A 493 10.97 -6.08 20.34
CA GLY A 493 10.53 -6.56 21.65
C GLY A 493 9.41 -5.75 22.34
N SER A 494 9.14 -6.07 23.59
CA SER A 494 8.15 -5.39 24.44
C SER A 494 8.79 -4.38 25.39
N PHE A 495 7.97 -3.60 26.10
CA PHE A 495 8.42 -2.76 27.23
C PHE A 495 9.34 -3.55 28.17
N ILE A 496 10.49 -2.97 28.49
CA ILE A 496 11.41 -3.46 29.53
C ILE A 496 11.45 -2.41 30.62
N ASP A 497 11.32 -2.83 31.87
CA ASP A 497 11.63 -1.97 33.01
C ASP A 497 13.15 -1.92 33.21
N ARG A 498 13.78 -0.81 32.81
CA ARG A 498 15.23 -0.63 32.86
C ARG A 498 15.72 0.16 34.07
N ILE A 499 14.89 0.32 35.10
CA ILE A 499 15.31 0.98 36.34
C ILE A 499 16.50 0.25 36.93
N ASN A 500 17.60 0.98 37.15
CA ASN A 500 18.78 0.45 37.80
C ASN A 500 18.57 0.48 39.33
N PRO A 501 18.58 -0.68 40.02
CA PRO A 501 18.33 -0.74 41.46
C PRO A 501 19.39 0.00 42.30
N ASP A 502 20.60 0.19 41.75
CA ASP A 502 21.69 0.89 42.43
C ASP A 502 21.66 2.41 42.20
N ALA A 503 20.74 2.92 41.37
CA ALA A 503 20.72 4.32 40.97
C ALA A 503 20.53 5.28 42.13
N GLN A 504 19.53 5.09 42.99
CA GLN A 504 19.22 6.04 44.05
C GLN A 504 20.38 6.33 45.03
N PRO A 505 21.10 5.32 45.57
CA PRO A 505 22.30 5.60 46.37
C PRO A 505 23.43 6.19 45.50
N THR A 506 23.59 5.72 44.26
CA THR A 506 24.63 6.19 43.34
C THR A 506 24.47 7.68 42.98
N VAL A 507 23.25 8.13 42.69
CA VAL A 507 22.95 9.54 42.35
C VAL A 507 23.46 10.49 43.41
N LYS A 508 23.20 10.17 44.68
CA LYS A 508 23.62 11.03 45.79
C LYS A 508 25.15 11.13 45.88
N GLN A 509 25.86 10.05 45.58
CA GLN A 509 27.33 10.05 45.54
C GLN A 509 27.85 10.83 44.35
N VAL A 510 27.26 10.64 43.15
CA VAL A 510 27.59 11.42 41.95
C VAL A 510 27.36 12.91 42.21
N GLN A 511 26.22 13.31 42.78
CA GLN A 511 25.92 14.69 43.15
C GLN A 511 26.98 15.32 44.07
N GLN A 512 27.47 14.56 45.05
CA GLN A 512 28.54 15.00 45.96
C GLN A 512 29.88 15.15 45.23
N LEU A 513 30.24 14.20 44.36
CA LEU A 513 31.47 14.24 43.58
C LEU A 513 31.49 15.43 42.63
N VAL A 514 30.39 15.69 41.90
CA VAL A 514 30.26 16.86 41.02
C VAL A 514 30.35 18.16 41.81
N GLN A 515 29.72 18.26 42.99
CA GLN A 515 29.85 19.44 43.88
C GLN A 515 31.28 19.67 44.39
N GLN A 516 32.05 18.60 44.58
CA GLN A 516 33.45 18.64 45.01
C GLN A 516 34.43 18.92 43.85
N GLY A 517 33.95 18.94 42.60
CA GLY A 517 34.79 19.09 41.41
C GLY A 517 35.47 17.78 40.94
N ASN A 518 35.09 16.63 41.51
CA ASN A 518 35.63 15.31 41.18
C ASN A 518 34.88 14.71 39.96
N PHE A 519 34.98 15.38 38.81
CA PHE A 519 34.15 15.06 37.64
C PHE A 519 34.48 13.69 37.01
N SER A 520 35.74 13.28 36.98
CA SER A 520 36.14 11.98 36.43
C SER A 520 35.56 10.81 37.23
N GLU A 521 35.64 10.88 38.56
CA GLU A 521 35.07 9.88 39.45
C GLU A 521 33.54 9.87 39.37
N ALA A 522 32.91 11.05 39.27
CA ALA A 522 31.46 11.18 39.11
C ALA A 522 30.96 10.50 37.82
N GLU A 523 31.67 10.70 36.71
CA GLU A 523 31.33 10.11 35.41
C GLU A 523 31.44 8.59 35.40
N GLU A 524 32.52 8.05 35.94
CA GLU A 524 32.73 6.61 36.00
C GLU A 524 31.69 5.93 36.89
N LEU A 525 31.43 6.52 38.06
CA LEU A 525 30.39 6.03 38.97
C LEU A 525 29.00 6.12 38.32
N GLY A 526 28.71 7.20 37.58
CA GLY A 526 27.49 7.35 36.80
C GLY A 526 27.33 6.23 35.77
N LYS A 527 28.37 5.91 34.99
CA LYS A 527 28.28 4.85 33.97
C LYS A 527 27.90 3.49 34.58
N LEU A 528 28.44 3.19 35.75
CA LEU A 528 28.25 1.91 36.43
C LEU A 528 26.91 1.80 37.16
N GLY A 529 26.52 2.83 37.91
CA GLY A 529 25.37 2.75 38.83
C GLY A 529 24.16 3.62 38.47
N TYR A 530 24.27 4.51 37.48
CA TYR A 530 23.18 5.42 37.08
C TYR A 530 22.51 5.02 35.77
N THR A 531 23.23 4.38 34.85
CA THR A 531 22.70 3.91 33.56
C THR A 531 21.56 2.91 33.74
N GLY A 532 20.56 2.91 32.85
CA GLY A 532 19.50 1.89 32.85
C GLY A 532 20.02 0.47 32.61
N THR A 533 19.33 -0.54 33.15
CA THR A 533 19.74 -1.96 33.07
C THR A 533 18.61 -2.82 32.48
N PRO A 534 18.75 -3.37 31.26
CA PRO A 534 19.89 -3.26 30.33
C PRO A 534 20.06 -1.84 29.78
N MET A 535 21.23 -1.53 29.21
CA MET A 535 21.61 -0.17 28.81
C MET A 535 20.93 0.37 27.55
N SER A 536 20.21 -0.45 26.78
CA SER A 536 19.48 0.01 25.59
C SER A 536 17.97 -0.13 25.68
N THR A 537 17.24 0.91 25.25
CA THR A 537 15.81 0.92 24.91
C THR A 537 15.56 0.21 23.59
N ARG A 538 14.30 0.04 23.21
CA ARG A 538 13.91 -0.65 21.97
C ARG A 538 14.22 0.19 20.73
N ASN A 539 14.48 -0.49 19.62
CA ASN A 539 14.80 0.12 18.32
C ASN A 539 13.61 0.00 17.38
N TYR A 540 13.45 0.97 16.49
CA TYR A 540 12.55 0.89 15.35
C TYR A 540 13.08 -0.10 14.31
N ASP A 541 12.20 -0.84 13.65
CA ASP A 541 12.58 -1.88 12.69
C ASP A 541 11.83 -1.68 11.35
N THR A 542 12.38 -2.25 10.28
CA THR A 542 11.76 -2.27 8.96
C THR A 542 10.79 -3.44 8.84
N LEU A 543 9.64 -3.23 8.19
CA LEU A 543 8.68 -4.31 7.96
C LEU A 543 9.19 -5.27 6.87
N GLY A 544 10.00 -4.76 5.96
CA GLY A 544 10.56 -5.49 4.82
C GLY A 544 10.39 -4.73 3.50
N THR A 545 10.69 -5.42 2.41
CA THR A 545 10.71 -4.90 1.05
C THR A 545 9.69 -5.62 0.19
N LEU A 546 8.80 -4.85 -0.44
CA LEU A 546 7.95 -5.30 -1.54
C LEU A 546 8.74 -5.12 -2.85
N GLY A 547 9.23 -6.23 -3.40
CA GLY A 547 9.87 -6.28 -4.71
C GLY A 547 8.83 -6.40 -5.82
N LEU A 548 8.95 -5.54 -6.84
CA LEU A 548 8.14 -5.60 -8.05
C LEU A 548 9.08 -5.71 -9.26
N THR A 549 9.06 -6.86 -9.93
CA THR A 549 9.90 -7.13 -11.11
C THR A 549 9.05 -7.16 -12.35
N GLN A 550 9.35 -6.33 -13.35
CA GLN A 550 8.63 -6.28 -14.63
C GLN A 550 9.49 -6.81 -15.77
N THR A 551 8.85 -7.36 -16.80
CA THR A 551 9.51 -7.73 -18.05
C THR A 551 9.01 -6.83 -19.17
N PHE A 552 9.94 -6.22 -19.90
CA PHE A 552 9.65 -5.32 -21.02
C PHE A 552 10.03 -5.96 -22.36
N PRO A 553 9.51 -5.45 -23.49
CA PRO A 553 10.04 -5.77 -24.81
C PRO A 553 11.49 -5.33 -24.95
N ASP A 554 12.19 -5.85 -25.96
CA ASP A 554 13.53 -5.38 -26.31
C ASP A 554 13.50 -3.89 -26.67
N GLY A 555 14.45 -3.14 -26.12
CA GLY A 555 14.60 -1.72 -26.35
C GLY A 555 15.24 -1.01 -25.17
N ASN A 556 15.78 0.16 -25.43
CA ASN A 556 16.29 1.02 -24.37
C ASN A 556 15.13 1.71 -23.65
N VAL A 557 15.30 1.93 -22.35
CA VAL A 557 14.45 2.84 -21.59
C VAL A 557 14.63 4.24 -22.18
N THR A 558 13.53 4.89 -22.53
CA THR A 558 13.46 6.27 -23.02
C THR A 558 12.38 7.03 -22.28
N ASN A 559 12.41 8.36 -22.31
CA ASN A 559 11.43 9.22 -21.63
C ASN A 559 11.22 8.83 -20.15
N TYR A 560 12.29 8.38 -19.48
CA TYR A 560 12.20 8.03 -18.08
C TYR A 560 12.04 9.30 -17.25
N GLU A 561 11.11 9.26 -16.32
CA GLU A 561 10.92 10.28 -15.31
C GLU A 561 10.35 9.62 -14.07
N ARG A 562 10.82 10.01 -12.89
CA ARG A 562 10.17 9.67 -11.63
C ARG A 562 9.97 10.92 -10.80
N TRP A 563 8.94 10.92 -9.96
CA TRP A 563 8.62 12.08 -9.14
C TRP A 563 7.95 11.69 -7.81
N ILE A 564 8.02 12.61 -6.86
CA ILE A 564 7.07 12.73 -5.75
C ILE A 564 6.43 14.11 -5.84
N ASP A 565 5.11 14.14 -6.02
CA ASP A 565 4.31 15.35 -6.05
C ASP A 565 3.84 15.65 -4.62
N ILE A 566 4.45 16.64 -3.98
CA ILE A 566 4.13 17.00 -2.60
C ILE A 566 2.89 17.88 -2.48
N GLN A 567 2.28 18.31 -3.59
CA GLN A 567 0.99 19.00 -3.58
C GLN A 567 -0.17 18.00 -3.51
N GLU A 568 0.01 16.80 -4.08
CA GLU A 568 -0.98 15.72 -4.05
C GLU A 568 -0.62 14.57 -3.09
N ALA A 569 0.62 14.53 -2.58
CA ALA A 569 1.21 13.39 -1.87
C ALA A 569 1.18 12.11 -2.72
N VAL A 570 1.60 12.22 -3.99
CA VAL A 570 1.54 11.15 -4.99
C VAL A 570 2.91 10.92 -5.61
N GLY A 571 3.46 9.73 -5.40
CA GLY A 571 4.69 9.28 -6.07
C GLY A 571 4.39 8.71 -7.45
N GLY A 572 5.36 8.74 -8.36
CA GLY A 572 5.20 8.07 -9.64
C GLY A 572 6.48 7.83 -10.42
N THR A 573 6.35 7.00 -11.44
CA THR A 573 7.40 6.67 -12.41
C THR A 573 6.76 6.56 -13.78
N TYR A 574 7.40 7.08 -14.81
CA TYR A 574 6.97 7.05 -16.19
C TYR A 574 8.16 6.72 -17.07
N PHE A 575 8.00 5.83 -18.03
CA PHE A 575 9.06 5.51 -18.99
C PHE A 575 8.51 4.77 -20.19
N SER A 576 9.27 4.76 -21.28
CA SER A 576 8.97 4.00 -22.49
C SER A 576 10.04 2.94 -22.75
N VAL A 577 9.63 1.71 -23.04
CA VAL A 577 10.50 0.62 -23.50
C VAL A 577 9.85 -0.06 -24.70
N GLY A 578 10.59 -0.21 -25.79
CA GLY A 578 10.09 -0.88 -27.00
C GLY A 578 8.83 -0.22 -27.60
N GLY A 579 8.72 1.11 -27.53
CA GLY A 579 7.55 1.85 -28.02
C GLY A 579 6.30 1.80 -27.12
N ILE A 580 6.40 1.17 -25.94
CA ILE A 580 5.33 1.08 -24.95
C ILE A 580 5.66 1.99 -23.79
N THR A 581 4.71 2.84 -23.39
CA THR A 581 4.84 3.69 -22.22
C THR A 581 4.23 3.01 -21.00
N TYR A 582 4.91 3.10 -19.87
CA TYR A 582 4.51 2.60 -18.57
C TYR A 582 4.39 3.75 -17.59
N GLN A 583 3.40 3.66 -16.68
CA GLN A 583 3.26 4.59 -15.58
C GLN A 583 2.97 3.82 -14.28
N ARG A 584 3.64 4.21 -13.21
CA ARG A 584 3.36 3.77 -11.84
C ARG A 584 2.96 4.98 -11.01
N GLU A 585 1.99 4.81 -10.14
CA GLU A 585 1.56 5.81 -9.17
C GLU A 585 1.51 5.16 -7.78
N TYR A 586 2.08 5.83 -6.78
CA TYR A 586 2.25 5.36 -5.41
C TYR A 586 1.55 6.32 -4.45
N ILE A 587 0.66 5.80 -3.60
CA ILE A 587 0.01 6.59 -2.53
C ILE A 587 -0.03 5.81 -1.22
N ALA A 588 0.03 6.53 -0.10
CA ALA A 588 -0.27 6.03 1.23
C ALA A 588 -1.53 6.76 1.73
N SER A 589 -2.71 6.17 1.52
CA SER A 589 -4.00 6.77 1.84
C SER A 589 -4.26 6.71 3.35
N ASN A 590 -4.47 7.88 3.99
CA ASN A 590 -4.95 7.93 5.37
C ASN A 590 -6.44 7.60 5.50
N PRO A 591 -7.35 8.10 4.62
CA PRO A 591 -8.77 7.77 4.67
C PRO A 591 -9.08 6.27 4.52
N ASP A 592 -8.28 5.57 3.71
CA ASP A 592 -8.46 4.14 3.45
C ASP A 592 -7.44 3.25 4.18
N ASP A 593 -6.47 3.86 4.88
CA ASP A 593 -5.42 3.19 5.67
C ASP A 593 -4.60 2.12 4.94
N ILE A 594 -4.24 2.40 3.68
CA ILE A 594 -3.49 1.49 2.79
C ILE A 594 -2.35 2.19 2.05
N ILE A 595 -1.34 1.41 1.66
CA ILE A 595 -0.45 1.77 0.56
C ILE A 595 -1.06 1.18 -0.72
N ALA A 596 -1.23 2.00 -1.76
CA ALA A 596 -1.76 1.57 -3.04
C ALA A 596 -0.76 1.92 -4.17
N ILE A 597 -0.58 0.96 -5.07
CA ILE A 597 0.28 1.08 -6.25
C ILE A 597 -0.60 0.87 -7.48
N ASN A 598 -0.68 1.87 -8.34
CA ASN A 598 -1.42 1.79 -9.59
C ASN A 598 -0.46 1.73 -10.77
N LEU A 599 -0.54 0.64 -11.54
CA LEU A 599 0.34 0.33 -12.64
C LEU A 599 -0.42 0.42 -13.97
N LYS A 600 0.10 1.16 -14.94
CA LYS A 600 -0.50 1.37 -16.27
C LYS A 600 0.51 1.14 -17.38
N ALA A 601 0.01 0.78 -18.57
CA ALA A 601 0.74 0.76 -19.83
C ALA A 601 -0.10 1.44 -20.93
N SER A 602 0.52 2.13 -21.89
CA SER A 602 -0.16 2.97 -22.89
C SER A 602 -0.89 2.19 -23.99
N GLN A 603 -0.59 0.92 -24.09
CA GLN A 603 -1.27 0.00 -24.96
C GLN A 603 -1.89 -1.10 -24.04
N PRO A 604 -2.85 -1.94 -24.48
CA PRO A 604 -3.61 -2.81 -23.55
C PRO A 604 -3.09 -4.26 -23.37
N GLY A 605 -2.53 -4.66 -22.20
CA GLY A 605 -1.97 -6.04 -21.97
C GLY A 605 -0.44 -6.27 -21.93
N SER A 606 0.40 -5.23 -21.84
CA SER A 606 1.88 -5.32 -21.77
C SER A 606 2.42 -4.97 -20.40
N LEU A 607 1.53 -4.89 -19.43
CA LEU A 607 1.90 -4.84 -18.03
C LEU A 607 2.09 -6.28 -17.54
N ASN A 608 3.35 -6.73 -17.44
CA ASN A 608 3.73 -8.05 -16.96
C ASN A 608 4.70 -7.87 -15.78
N PHE A 609 4.36 -8.39 -14.61
CA PHE A 609 5.17 -8.21 -13.42
C PHE A 609 5.00 -9.35 -12.40
N ASN A 610 5.99 -9.50 -11.54
CA ASN A 610 5.99 -10.34 -10.36
C ASN A 610 6.07 -9.44 -9.12
N ILE A 611 5.30 -9.77 -8.07
CA ILE A 611 5.38 -9.10 -6.78
C ILE A 611 5.85 -10.13 -5.75
N ARG A 612 6.84 -9.75 -4.94
CA ARG A 612 7.34 -10.52 -3.80
C ARG A 612 7.41 -9.62 -2.59
N LEU A 613 7.09 -10.14 -1.41
CA LEU A 613 7.42 -9.51 -0.13
C LEU A 613 8.60 -10.28 0.49
N ASP A 614 9.61 -9.56 0.95
CA ASP A 614 10.83 -10.10 1.58
C ASP A 614 11.18 -9.26 2.82
N ARG A 615 11.87 -9.84 3.80
CA ARG A 615 12.46 -9.10 4.94
C ARG A 615 14.00 -9.18 4.96
N GLY A 616 14.61 -9.65 3.88
CA GLY A 616 16.06 -9.70 3.69
C GLY A 616 16.74 -10.87 4.43
N ALA A 617 18.03 -11.08 4.14
CA ALA A 617 18.86 -12.16 4.68
C ALA A 617 19.37 -11.92 6.13
N TRP A 618 18.73 -11.02 6.88
CA TRP A 618 19.18 -10.58 8.22
C TRP A 618 18.86 -11.58 9.34
N ASP A 619 18.19 -12.69 9.01
CA ASP A 619 17.95 -13.84 9.89
C ASP A 619 19.21 -14.64 10.29
N VAL A 620 20.41 -14.17 9.91
CA VAL A 620 21.67 -14.90 10.10
C VAL A 620 22.53 -14.36 11.26
N VAL A 621 22.15 -13.28 11.95
CA VAL A 621 22.92 -12.78 13.12
C VAL A 621 22.08 -12.81 14.39
N GLY A 622 21.96 -14.01 14.97
CA GLY A 622 22.06 -14.17 16.42
C GLY A 622 20.86 -13.78 17.29
N LEU A 623 19.64 -14.21 16.94
CA LEU A 623 18.66 -14.59 17.96
C LEU A 623 18.09 -15.95 17.61
N ASN A 624 18.31 -16.92 18.50
CA ASN A 624 17.87 -18.31 18.36
C ASN A 624 16.35 -18.39 18.03
N ARG A 625 15.96 -18.64 16.77
CA ARG A 625 15.09 -19.76 16.34
C ARG A 625 14.62 -19.67 14.87
N HIS A 626 15.08 -20.67 14.11
CA HIS A 626 14.36 -21.54 13.15
C HIS A 626 14.32 -21.25 11.65
N VAL A 627 14.81 -22.28 10.95
CA VAL A 627 14.66 -22.64 9.54
C VAL A 627 13.20 -22.85 9.15
N GLN A 628 12.90 -22.50 7.89
CA GLN A 628 11.61 -22.51 7.20
C GLN A 628 10.85 -23.84 7.24
N TYR A 629 9.87 -23.91 8.15
CA TYR A 629 8.49 -24.35 7.92
C TYR A 629 7.63 -23.46 8.83
N SER A 630 6.69 -22.68 8.27
CA SER A 630 5.88 -21.77 9.08
C SER A 630 4.81 -22.55 9.86
N THR A 631 5.16 -22.97 11.07
CA THR A 631 4.20 -23.20 12.15
C THR A 631 4.41 -22.13 13.21
N ALA A 632 3.32 -21.59 13.74
CA ALA A 632 3.36 -20.40 14.59
C ALA A 632 4.12 -20.65 15.91
N VAL A 633 5.11 -19.79 16.18
CA VAL A 633 5.67 -19.57 17.53
C VAL A 633 5.75 -18.05 17.74
N ASN A 634 5.01 -17.53 18.72
CA ASN A 634 5.06 -16.14 19.22
C ASN A 634 4.55 -14.96 18.36
N GLY A 635 3.67 -15.18 17.39
CA GLY A 635 2.66 -14.17 17.02
C GLY A 635 3.12 -12.88 16.31
N ASP A 636 4.18 -12.89 15.52
CA ASP A 636 4.47 -11.76 14.61
C ASP A 636 3.60 -11.83 13.35
N SER A 637 3.05 -10.68 12.96
CA SER A 637 2.01 -10.56 11.94
C SER A 637 2.38 -9.50 10.90
N VAL A 638 1.96 -9.73 9.65
CA VAL A 638 2.18 -8.81 8.52
C VAL A 638 1.01 -7.82 8.45
N ALA A 639 1.34 -6.53 8.65
CA ALA A 639 0.48 -5.35 8.86
C ALA A 639 -0.53 -5.47 10.02
N TRP A 640 -0.71 -4.41 10.80
CA TRP A 640 -1.06 -4.45 12.23
C TRP A 640 -0.04 -5.24 13.08
N THR A 641 0.32 -4.67 14.23
CA THR A 641 1.23 -5.28 15.21
C THR A 641 0.46 -5.73 16.44
N SER A 642 1.07 -6.60 17.25
CA SER A 642 0.51 -7.00 18.56
C SER A 642 0.36 -5.83 19.53
N TYR A 643 1.11 -4.73 19.32
CA TYR A 643 0.91 -3.45 20.01
C TYR A 643 -0.49 -2.87 19.76
N ARG A 644 -1.05 -3.06 18.55
CA ARG A 644 -2.33 -2.46 18.14
C ARG A 644 -3.49 -3.43 18.17
N LYS A 645 -3.27 -4.69 17.75
CA LYS A 645 -4.31 -5.70 17.57
C LYS A 645 -3.85 -6.98 18.24
N LYS A 646 -4.71 -7.58 19.06
CA LYS A 646 -4.43 -8.88 19.69
C LYS A 646 -4.22 -10.00 18.67
N ASP A 647 -4.89 -9.91 17.51
CA ASP A 647 -4.82 -10.85 16.40
C ASP A 647 -4.63 -10.07 15.07
N PRO A 648 -3.38 -9.71 14.75
CA PRO A 648 -3.15 -8.85 13.59
C PRO A 648 -3.40 -9.48 12.20
N PRO A 649 -3.19 -10.79 11.92
CA PRO A 649 -3.47 -11.36 10.60
C PRO A 649 -4.96 -11.29 10.24
N ASN A 650 -5.84 -11.59 11.21
CA ASN A 650 -7.28 -11.46 10.99
C ASN A 650 -7.71 -10.00 10.80
N ALA A 651 -7.07 -9.06 11.51
CA ALA A 651 -7.32 -7.64 11.31
C ALA A 651 -6.98 -7.19 9.88
N VAL A 652 -5.86 -7.68 9.31
CA VAL A 652 -5.49 -7.37 7.92
C VAL A 652 -6.44 -7.99 6.91
N LEU A 653 -6.77 -9.27 7.06
CA LEU A 653 -7.70 -9.93 6.14
C LEU A 653 -9.08 -9.25 6.16
N SER A 654 -9.53 -8.82 7.34
CA SER A 654 -10.77 -8.05 7.49
C SER A 654 -10.69 -6.69 6.80
N ASP A 655 -9.61 -5.94 7.01
CA ASP A 655 -9.42 -4.63 6.39
C ASP A 655 -9.33 -4.74 4.87
N LEU A 656 -8.58 -5.73 4.34
CA LEU A 656 -8.48 -5.98 2.91
C LEU A 656 -9.82 -6.40 2.29
N ALA A 657 -10.59 -7.25 2.97
CA ALA A 657 -11.91 -7.67 2.50
C ALA A 657 -12.93 -6.51 2.45
N ALA A 658 -12.74 -5.48 3.29
CA ALA A 658 -13.60 -4.30 3.31
C ALA A 658 -13.31 -3.32 2.16
N ILE A 659 -12.17 -3.43 1.48
CA ILE A 659 -11.79 -2.54 0.37
C ILE A 659 -12.58 -2.91 -0.89
N SER A 660 -13.67 -2.18 -1.11
CA SER A 660 -14.54 -2.30 -2.29
C SER A 660 -14.41 -1.11 -3.27
N LYS A 661 -13.65 -0.08 -2.90
CA LYS A 661 -13.47 1.15 -3.69
C LYS A 661 -12.51 0.93 -4.87
N SER A 662 -12.76 1.60 -5.98
CA SER A 662 -11.80 1.67 -7.09
C SER A 662 -10.62 2.57 -6.74
N TYR A 663 -9.47 2.35 -7.39
CA TYR A 663 -8.27 3.18 -7.19
C TYR A 663 -8.57 4.68 -7.34
N ASN A 664 -9.32 5.09 -8.37
CA ASN A 664 -9.65 6.51 -8.57
C ASN A 664 -10.40 7.11 -7.36
N LYS A 665 -11.29 6.35 -6.70
CA LYS A 665 -11.99 6.82 -5.50
C LYS A 665 -11.03 6.93 -4.30
N ILE A 666 -10.12 5.98 -4.15
CA ILE A 666 -9.07 5.99 -3.11
C ILE A 666 -8.14 7.19 -3.32
N ARG A 667 -7.64 7.38 -4.55
CA ARG A 667 -6.79 8.51 -4.94
C ARG A 667 -7.49 9.85 -4.70
N THR A 668 -8.74 10.01 -5.11
CA THR A 668 -9.50 11.25 -4.87
C THR A 668 -9.67 11.52 -3.37
N ALA A 669 -10.00 10.50 -2.57
CA ALA A 669 -10.12 10.65 -1.13
C ALA A 669 -8.77 11.01 -0.47
N HIS A 670 -7.69 10.34 -0.88
CA HIS A 670 -6.32 10.61 -0.45
C HIS A 670 -5.90 12.06 -0.73
N VAL A 671 -6.02 12.51 -1.99
CA VAL A 671 -5.63 13.86 -2.39
C VAL A 671 -6.47 14.92 -1.66
N SER A 672 -7.78 14.70 -1.55
CA SER A 672 -8.67 15.62 -0.83
C SER A 672 -8.33 15.73 0.66
N ASP A 673 -8.03 14.60 1.31
CA ASP A 673 -7.62 14.55 2.71
C ASP A 673 -6.28 15.26 2.94
N TYR A 674 -5.29 14.95 2.10
CA TYR A 674 -3.97 15.57 2.17
C TYR A 674 -4.05 17.09 1.93
N GLN A 675 -4.72 17.53 0.86
CA GLN A 675 -4.83 18.94 0.50
C GLN A 675 -5.61 19.77 1.52
N ALA A 676 -6.56 19.17 2.25
CA ALA A 676 -7.25 19.84 3.36
C ALA A 676 -6.30 20.25 4.51
N ILE A 677 -5.14 19.59 4.61
CA ILE A 677 -4.09 19.90 5.59
C ILE A 677 -2.96 20.71 4.93
N ALA A 678 -2.39 20.21 3.84
CA ALA A 678 -1.27 20.83 3.14
C ALA A 678 -1.62 22.24 2.63
N GLY A 679 -2.84 22.42 2.09
CA GLY A 679 -3.33 23.69 1.54
C GLY A 679 -3.63 24.78 2.58
N ARG A 680 -3.46 24.50 3.88
CA ARG A 680 -3.65 25.50 4.94
C ARG A 680 -2.60 26.61 4.90
N MET A 681 -1.43 26.35 4.31
CA MET A 681 -0.35 27.32 4.23
C MET A 681 0.47 27.17 2.93
N SER A 682 0.86 28.32 2.36
CA SER A 682 1.73 28.41 1.19
C SER A 682 2.85 29.43 1.41
N LEU A 683 4.04 29.16 0.88
CA LEU A 683 5.18 30.08 0.80
C LEU A 683 5.61 30.20 -0.66
N ASP A 684 5.84 31.43 -1.10
CA ASP A 684 6.34 31.80 -2.42
C ASP A 684 7.51 32.76 -2.21
N LEU A 685 8.72 32.34 -2.59
CA LEU A 685 9.96 33.11 -2.49
C LEU A 685 10.34 33.80 -3.81
N GLY A 686 9.42 33.86 -4.78
CA GLY A 686 9.67 34.38 -6.11
C GLY A 686 9.82 33.29 -7.16
N THR A 687 10.23 33.70 -8.36
CA THR A 687 10.22 32.84 -9.55
C THR A 687 11.63 32.41 -9.94
N SER A 688 11.86 31.11 -10.10
CA SER A 688 13.13 30.58 -10.60
C SER A 688 13.36 30.95 -12.07
N THR A 689 14.61 31.02 -12.52
CA THR A 689 14.91 31.34 -13.92
C THR A 689 14.41 30.23 -14.86
N PRO A 690 14.15 30.52 -16.15
CA PRO A 690 13.80 29.49 -17.13
C PRO A 690 14.81 28.34 -17.18
N GLU A 691 16.10 28.63 -17.02
CA GLU A 691 17.18 27.65 -16.97
C GLU A 691 17.02 26.74 -15.74
N GLN A 692 16.82 27.30 -14.54
CA GLN A 692 16.57 26.53 -13.32
C GLN A 692 15.33 25.63 -13.45
N LYS A 693 14.22 26.15 -13.99
CA LYS A 693 12.97 25.37 -14.16
C LYS A 693 13.13 24.21 -15.14
N SER A 694 14.03 24.32 -16.11
CA SER A 694 14.27 23.25 -17.09
C SER A 694 15.08 22.07 -16.52
N GLN A 695 15.72 22.24 -15.36
CA GLN A 695 16.59 21.24 -14.74
C GLN A 695 15.82 20.28 -13.82
N THR A 696 16.32 19.05 -13.70
CA THR A 696 15.84 18.07 -12.71
C THR A 696 16.22 18.50 -11.30
N THR A 697 15.54 17.97 -10.28
CA THR A 697 15.85 18.32 -8.88
C THR A 697 17.32 18.08 -8.51
N PRO A 698 17.97 16.97 -8.89
CA PRO A 698 19.41 16.78 -8.65
C PRO A 698 20.29 17.90 -9.20
N HIS A 699 20.03 18.35 -10.42
CA HIS A 699 20.81 19.43 -11.04
C HIS A 699 20.53 20.78 -10.36
N ARG A 700 19.28 21.07 -10.02
CA ARG A 700 18.93 22.30 -9.28
C ARG A 700 19.60 22.32 -7.90
N MET A 701 19.62 21.20 -7.20
CA MET A 701 20.28 21.04 -5.90
C MET A 701 21.81 21.13 -6.00
N ALA A 702 22.41 20.63 -7.09
CA ALA A 702 23.85 20.73 -7.31
C ALA A 702 24.31 22.15 -7.71
N ASN A 703 23.43 22.92 -8.35
CA ASN A 703 23.72 24.27 -8.83
C ASN A 703 23.30 25.37 -7.84
N ILE A 704 22.59 25.05 -6.75
CA ILE A 704 22.21 26.06 -5.76
C ILE A 704 23.46 26.55 -5.04
N ALA A 705 23.66 27.86 -5.05
CA ALA A 705 24.77 28.52 -4.36
C ALA A 705 24.28 29.83 -3.74
N VAL A 706 25.11 30.42 -2.87
CA VAL A 706 24.79 31.70 -2.19
C VAL A 706 24.55 32.82 -3.20
N ASP A 707 25.28 32.84 -4.31
CA ASP A 707 25.14 33.80 -5.40
C ASP A 707 24.26 33.28 -6.58
N ALA A 708 23.77 32.05 -6.49
CA ALA A 708 22.90 31.41 -7.48
C ALA A 708 21.67 30.76 -6.82
N PHE A 709 20.90 31.57 -6.08
CA PHE A 709 19.74 31.09 -5.33
C PHE A 709 18.58 30.66 -6.25
N ASP A 710 17.92 29.56 -5.89
CA ASP A 710 16.76 29.02 -6.59
C ASP A 710 15.50 29.13 -5.69
N PRO A 711 14.63 30.15 -5.89
CA PRO A 711 13.52 30.45 -4.98
C PRO A 711 12.40 29.41 -4.98
N GLU A 712 12.05 28.82 -6.13
CA GLU A 712 11.02 27.77 -6.17
C GLU A 712 11.55 26.46 -5.57
N LEU A 713 12.85 26.15 -5.72
CA LEU A 713 13.45 24.98 -5.08
C LEU A 713 13.47 25.12 -3.55
N ALA A 714 13.79 26.31 -3.04
CA ALA A 714 13.72 26.60 -1.60
C ALA A 714 12.28 26.55 -1.07
N SER A 715 11.31 27.03 -1.86
CA SER A 715 9.87 26.92 -1.53
C SER A 715 9.41 25.46 -1.53
N LEU A 716 9.90 24.63 -2.48
CA LEU A 716 9.67 23.19 -2.53
C LEU A 716 10.27 22.49 -1.30
N TYR A 717 11.50 22.83 -0.91
CA TYR A 717 12.16 22.30 0.29
C TYR A 717 11.41 22.63 1.58
N PHE A 718 10.90 23.87 1.69
CA PHE A 718 10.02 24.28 2.78
C PHE A 718 8.74 23.42 2.84
N GLN A 719 8.08 23.22 1.70
CA GLN A 719 6.86 22.40 1.64
C GLN A 719 7.13 20.91 1.87
N LEU A 720 8.32 20.41 1.50
CA LEU A 720 8.73 19.04 1.76
C LEU A 720 8.68 18.72 3.26
N GLY A 721 9.22 19.59 4.13
CA GLY A 721 9.16 19.37 5.57
C GLY A 721 7.73 19.31 6.13
N ARG A 722 6.80 20.09 5.57
CA ARG A 722 5.37 20.01 5.89
C ARG A 722 4.75 18.70 5.39
N PHE A 723 5.04 18.30 4.15
CA PHE A 723 4.61 17.02 3.57
C PHE A 723 5.07 15.84 4.42
N LEU A 724 6.33 15.84 4.86
CA LEU A 724 6.90 14.79 5.70
C LEU A 724 6.16 14.69 7.05
N LEU A 725 5.76 15.81 7.65
CA LEU A 725 5.11 15.81 8.95
C LEU A 725 3.67 15.29 8.81
N ILE A 726 2.96 15.74 7.77
CA ILE A 726 1.63 15.21 7.43
C ILE A 726 1.71 13.70 7.16
N SER A 727 2.74 13.25 6.45
CA SER A 727 2.90 11.84 6.06
C SER A 727 3.36 10.91 7.19
N SER A 728 3.87 11.46 8.30
CA SER A 728 4.41 10.68 9.44
C SER A 728 3.67 10.90 10.77
N SER A 729 2.90 11.99 10.92
CA SER A 729 2.18 12.32 12.16
C SER A 729 0.75 12.80 11.87
N ARG A 730 -0.23 11.88 11.89
CA ARG A 730 -1.64 12.20 11.59
C ARG A 730 -2.51 12.28 12.85
N PRO A 731 -3.55 13.13 12.89
CA PRO A 731 -4.44 13.23 14.03
C PRO A 731 -5.31 11.97 14.09
N SER A 732 -4.92 11.03 14.93
CA SER A 732 -5.70 9.82 15.18
C SER A 732 -5.28 9.23 16.52
N SER A 733 -6.25 8.92 17.38
CA SER A 733 -5.96 8.47 18.74
C SER A 733 -5.28 7.10 18.82
N ASN A 734 -5.32 6.28 17.75
CA ASN A 734 -4.93 4.87 17.82
C ASN A 734 -4.03 4.39 16.65
N ARG A 735 -3.74 5.23 15.65
CA ARG A 735 -3.06 4.81 14.40
C ARG A 735 -1.69 5.47 14.23
N ALA A 736 -1.58 6.77 14.48
CA ALA A 736 -0.32 7.49 14.35
C ALA A 736 0.53 7.42 15.64
N LEU A 737 1.84 7.52 15.45
CA LEU A 737 2.86 7.71 16.48
C LEU A 737 3.71 8.91 16.06
N PRO A 738 4.45 9.54 16.98
CA PRO A 738 5.34 10.62 16.60
C PRO A 738 6.36 10.17 15.55
N PRO A 739 6.78 11.07 14.64
CA PRO A 739 7.88 10.80 13.74
C PRO A 739 9.15 10.58 14.55
N ASN A 740 9.78 9.43 14.38
CA ASN A 740 11.07 9.12 15.03
C ASN A 740 12.23 9.80 14.28
N LEU A 741 13.48 9.42 14.59
CA LEU A 741 14.69 9.94 13.91
C LEU A 741 14.66 9.83 12.36
N GLN A 742 13.85 8.92 11.82
CA GLN A 742 13.69 8.71 10.38
C GLN A 742 12.23 8.98 9.93
N GLY A 743 11.44 9.62 10.79
CA GLY A 743 10.02 9.88 10.62
C GLY A 743 9.20 8.61 10.73
N LEU A 744 9.13 7.89 9.62
CA LEU A 744 8.42 6.63 9.46
C LEU A 744 9.24 5.63 8.61
N TRP A 745 10.31 6.09 7.97
CA TRP A 745 10.91 5.45 6.81
C TRP A 745 12.29 4.88 7.14
N ASN A 746 12.37 3.55 7.21
CA ASN A 746 13.58 2.83 7.56
C ASN A 746 13.71 1.52 6.76
N ASN A 747 14.87 1.25 6.18
CA ASN A 747 15.16 0.05 5.38
C ASN A 747 16.11 -0.95 6.06
N VAL A 748 16.50 -0.74 7.32
CA VAL A 748 17.43 -1.61 8.06
C VAL A 748 16.89 -2.00 9.43
N ALA A 749 17.24 -3.17 9.94
CA ALA A 749 16.74 -3.65 11.24
C ALA A 749 17.44 -3.02 12.46
N ASP A 750 18.67 -2.51 12.27
CA ASP A 750 19.41 -1.75 13.26
C ASP A 750 19.73 -0.35 12.71
N PRO A 751 18.73 0.54 12.66
CA PRO A 751 18.94 1.88 12.14
C PRO A 751 19.89 2.68 13.05
N PRO A 752 20.61 3.67 12.49
CA PRO A 752 21.42 4.60 13.28
C PRO A 752 20.67 5.15 14.49
N TRP A 753 21.31 5.08 15.67
CA TRP A 753 20.73 5.42 16.98
C TRP A 753 19.39 4.72 17.28
N GLY A 754 19.18 3.54 16.71
CA GLY A 754 18.00 2.70 16.87
C GLY A 754 16.72 3.27 16.27
N GLY A 755 16.79 4.33 15.46
CA GLY A 755 15.57 4.96 14.89
C GLY A 755 14.60 5.40 15.99
N LYS A 756 15.13 5.79 17.15
CA LYS A 756 14.41 6.06 18.40
C LYS A 756 13.76 7.44 18.43
N TYR A 757 13.23 7.79 19.59
CA TYR A 757 12.89 9.16 19.94
C TYR A 757 14.04 9.77 20.75
N THR A 758 14.92 10.50 20.07
CA THR A 758 15.92 11.34 20.72
C THR A 758 15.29 12.68 21.08
N ILE A 759 15.25 12.96 22.38
CA ILE A 759 14.51 14.08 22.98
C ILE A 759 15.43 15.09 23.65
N ASN A 760 16.70 15.19 23.22
CA ASN A 760 17.60 16.30 23.54
C ASN A 760 17.76 17.32 22.40
N ILE A 761 17.04 17.14 21.27
CA ILE A 761 16.85 18.13 20.19
C ILE A 761 15.93 17.59 19.09
N ASN A 762 16.11 16.33 18.68
CA ASN A 762 15.58 15.81 17.40
C ASN A 762 14.05 15.74 17.38
N LEU A 763 13.42 15.11 18.37
CA LEU A 763 11.95 15.01 18.41
C LEU A 763 11.30 16.38 18.62
N GLN A 764 11.94 17.28 19.36
CA GLN A 764 11.50 18.67 19.45
C GLN A 764 11.50 19.32 18.07
N MET A 765 12.62 19.20 17.34
CA MET A 765 12.80 19.71 15.99
C MET A 765 11.77 19.16 15.01
N ASN A 766 11.43 17.87 15.12
CA ASN A 766 10.40 17.23 14.29
C ASN A 766 9.05 17.97 14.35
N TYR A 767 8.73 18.59 15.49
CA TYR A 767 7.47 19.29 15.70
C TYR A 767 7.55 20.81 15.62
N TRP A 768 8.72 21.43 15.44
CA TRP A 768 8.81 22.89 15.24
C TRP A 768 7.92 23.44 14.11
N PRO A 769 7.80 22.79 12.93
CA PRO A 769 6.94 23.32 11.88
C PRO A 769 5.45 23.17 12.20
N SER A 770 5.05 22.40 13.22
CA SER A 770 3.65 22.06 13.45
C SER A 770 2.75 23.27 13.70
N LEU A 771 3.20 24.25 14.49
CA LEU A 771 2.35 25.36 14.94
C LEU A 771 2.28 26.50 13.92
N THR A 772 3.40 27.16 13.67
CA THR A 772 3.48 28.36 12.81
C THR A 772 3.05 28.10 11.37
N THR A 773 3.13 26.85 10.90
CA THR A 773 2.75 26.48 9.54
C THR A 773 1.31 25.93 9.44
N GLY A 774 0.53 25.88 10.52
CA GLY A 774 -0.89 25.50 10.46
C GLY A 774 -1.16 23.98 10.45
N LEU A 775 -0.30 23.23 11.13
CA LEU A 775 -0.37 21.78 11.32
C LEU A 775 -0.52 21.41 12.81
N ALA A 776 -1.14 22.30 13.61
CA ALA A 776 -1.17 22.16 15.07
C ALA A 776 -1.92 20.90 15.54
N ASP A 777 -2.88 20.41 14.77
CA ASP A 777 -3.64 19.18 15.01
C ASP A 777 -2.77 17.90 14.88
N LEU A 778 -1.62 17.98 14.21
CA LEU A 778 -0.69 16.86 14.06
C LEU A 778 0.09 16.55 15.36
N ILE A 779 -0.07 17.32 16.43
CA ILE A 779 0.62 17.11 17.71
C ILE A 779 0.11 15.91 18.52
N SER A 780 -1.09 15.41 18.22
CA SER A 780 -1.75 14.40 19.05
C SER A 780 -0.92 13.11 19.29
N PRO A 781 -0.12 12.59 18.35
CA PRO A 781 0.76 11.46 18.64
C PRO A 781 1.83 11.78 19.69
N LEU A 782 2.36 13.02 19.68
CA LEU A 782 3.35 13.47 20.66
C LEU A 782 2.76 13.54 22.07
N ASN A 783 1.54 14.06 22.19
CA ASN A 783 0.81 14.08 23.45
C ASN A 783 0.69 12.65 24.03
N ASN A 784 0.28 11.68 23.20
CA ASN A 784 0.14 10.29 23.64
C ASN A 784 1.47 9.69 24.13
N LEU A 785 2.59 9.99 23.45
CA LEU A 785 3.92 9.58 23.92
C LEU A 785 4.27 10.26 25.25
N LEU A 786 4.01 11.56 25.40
CA LEU A 786 4.27 12.30 26.64
C LEU A 786 3.47 11.77 27.83
N LYS A 787 2.23 11.33 27.63
CA LYS A 787 1.43 10.68 28.68
C LYS A 787 1.99 9.30 29.06
N THR A 788 2.46 8.55 28.06
CA THR A 788 3.14 7.27 28.31
C THR A 788 4.42 7.51 29.12
N MET A 789 5.26 8.45 28.68
CA MET A 789 6.47 8.88 29.37
C MET A 789 6.18 9.36 30.80
N HIS A 790 5.13 10.14 31.03
CA HIS A 790 4.71 10.55 32.37
C HIS A 790 4.50 9.32 33.27
N SER A 791 3.69 8.35 32.84
CA SER A 791 3.43 7.17 33.67
C SER A 791 4.69 6.35 33.97
N ARG A 792 5.61 6.22 33.01
CA ARG A 792 6.86 5.46 33.19
C ARG A 792 7.89 6.24 34.00
N GLY A 793 8.05 7.52 33.67
CA GLY A 793 8.98 8.45 34.30
C GLY A 793 8.66 8.75 35.75
N THR A 794 7.40 8.63 36.20
CA THR A 794 7.07 8.71 37.65
C THR A 794 7.73 7.58 38.44
N LYS A 795 7.79 6.37 37.87
CA LYS A 795 8.49 5.25 38.53
C LYS A 795 9.99 5.51 38.58
N VAL A 796 10.57 5.98 37.48
CA VAL A 796 12.00 6.35 37.39
C VAL A 796 12.34 7.47 38.38
N ALA A 797 11.55 8.55 38.45
CA ALA A 797 11.75 9.66 39.39
C ALA A 797 11.80 9.17 40.84
N LYS A 798 10.86 8.29 41.22
CA LYS A 798 10.79 7.74 42.57
C LYS A 798 11.94 6.78 42.88
N GLU A 799 12.18 5.81 42.00
CA GLU A 799 13.09 4.69 42.29
C GLU A 799 14.56 5.02 42.02
N MET A 800 14.87 5.88 41.04
CA MET A 800 16.25 6.29 40.76
C MET A 800 16.67 7.58 41.47
N TYR A 801 15.73 8.50 41.78
CA TYR A 801 16.06 9.80 42.36
C TYR A 801 15.44 10.06 43.74
N GLY A 802 14.45 9.27 44.14
CA GLY A 802 13.68 9.58 45.36
C GLY A 802 12.88 10.89 45.25
N CYS A 803 12.61 11.34 44.03
CA CYS A 803 11.91 12.59 43.74
C CYS A 803 10.42 12.31 43.43
N SER A 804 9.56 13.30 43.67
CA SER A 804 8.20 13.31 43.14
C SER A 804 8.19 13.67 41.64
N GLY A 805 7.01 13.66 41.03
CA GLY A 805 6.85 14.05 39.62
C GLY A 805 7.21 12.96 38.61
N THR A 806 7.78 13.37 37.47
CA THR A 806 8.21 12.47 36.38
C THR A 806 9.50 12.97 35.73
N VAL A 807 10.33 12.04 35.26
CA VAL A 807 11.58 12.31 34.52
C VAL A 807 11.71 11.38 33.33
N THR A 808 12.24 11.89 32.22
CA THR A 808 12.71 11.09 31.06
C THR A 808 14.00 11.74 30.56
N HIS A 809 14.99 10.91 30.26
CA HIS A 809 16.33 11.33 29.86
C HIS A 809 16.42 11.66 28.36
N HIS A 810 17.61 11.74 27.79
CA HIS A 810 17.82 12.16 26.40
C HIS A 810 17.14 11.28 25.34
N ASN A 811 16.80 10.02 25.62
CA ASN A 811 16.18 9.08 24.68
C ASN A 811 14.95 8.40 25.27
N THR A 812 14.00 8.05 24.40
CA THR A 812 12.87 7.16 24.71
C THR A 812 12.52 6.28 23.48
N ASP A 813 11.52 5.42 23.60
CA ASP A 813 11.08 4.49 22.56
C ASP A 813 9.54 4.42 22.47
N LEU A 814 9.02 3.49 21.67
CA LEU A 814 7.57 3.23 21.53
C LEU A 814 6.86 3.09 22.89
N TRP A 815 7.54 2.54 23.88
CA TRP A 815 6.96 2.17 25.17
C TRP A 815 7.07 3.28 26.22
N GLY A 816 7.67 4.41 25.86
CA GLY A 816 7.93 5.53 26.76
C GLY A 816 8.99 5.22 27.82
N ASP A 817 9.99 4.38 27.50
CA ASP A 817 11.12 4.15 28.42
C ASP A 817 11.71 5.48 28.88
N SER A 818 11.94 5.60 30.18
CA SER A 818 12.34 6.85 30.80
C SER A 818 13.65 6.73 31.57
N ALA A 819 14.31 5.57 31.56
CA ALA A 819 15.60 5.36 32.21
C ALA A 819 16.75 5.89 31.32
N PRO A 820 17.92 6.23 31.87
CA PRO A 820 19.08 6.66 31.08
C PRO A 820 19.48 5.61 30.03
N GLN A 821 19.52 6.02 28.77
CA GLN A 821 19.94 5.21 27.63
C GLN A 821 21.47 5.26 27.50
N ASP A 822 22.07 4.12 27.08
CA ASP A 822 23.51 3.92 26.81
C ASP A 822 24.47 4.38 27.93
N ASN A 823 25.78 4.40 27.69
CA ASN A 823 26.79 4.96 28.60
C ASN A 823 27.60 6.08 27.96
N TYR A 824 27.03 6.73 26.95
CA TYR A 824 27.63 7.88 26.31
C TYR A 824 27.49 9.13 27.20
N ALA A 825 28.49 9.34 28.05
CA ALA A 825 28.48 10.34 29.12
C ALA A 825 27.98 11.75 28.71
N PRO A 826 28.31 12.30 27.52
CA PRO A 826 27.80 13.61 27.09
C PRO A 826 26.27 13.69 26.91
N ALA A 827 25.56 12.56 26.86
CA ALA A 827 24.10 12.51 26.67
C ALA A 827 23.35 11.70 27.74
N THR A 828 23.87 10.53 28.14
CA THR A 828 23.22 9.57 29.04
C THR A 828 22.67 10.26 30.30
N PHE A 829 23.48 11.13 30.90
CA PHE A 829 23.23 11.73 32.21
C PHE A 829 22.33 12.96 32.18
N TRP A 830 21.57 13.19 31.12
CA TRP A 830 20.73 14.39 30.97
C TRP A 830 19.26 14.15 31.36
N PRO A 831 18.78 14.64 32.52
CA PRO A 831 17.43 14.37 33.03
C PRO A 831 16.38 15.40 32.59
N MET A 832 16.65 16.19 31.55
CA MET A 832 15.77 17.29 31.10
C MET A 832 15.05 17.02 29.77
N GLY A 833 15.06 15.78 29.28
CA GLY A 833 14.38 15.39 28.03
C GLY A 833 12.88 15.67 28.07
N ALA A 834 12.17 15.10 29.04
CA ALA A 834 10.75 15.39 29.23
C ALA A 834 10.48 16.88 29.56
N THR A 835 11.39 17.53 30.30
CA THR A 835 11.31 18.97 30.64
C THR A 835 11.32 19.84 29.38
N TRP A 836 12.15 19.53 28.37
CA TRP A 836 12.10 20.24 27.10
C TRP A 836 10.84 19.87 26.32
N MET A 837 10.46 18.59 26.25
CA MET A 837 9.28 18.17 25.49
C MET A 837 7.98 18.85 25.94
N ILE A 838 7.79 19.13 27.23
CA ILE A 838 6.56 19.80 27.71
C ILE A 838 6.44 21.27 27.26
N THR A 839 7.49 21.88 26.70
CA THR A 839 7.38 23.20 26.05
C THR A 839 6.39 23.18 24.89
N HIS A 840 6.30 22.08 24.13
CA HIS A 840 5.35 21.91 23.04
C HIS A 840 3.89 21.93 23.52
N VAL A 841 3.62 21.54 24.78
CA VAL A 841 2.26 21.59 25.36
C VAL A 841 1.79 23.04 25.52
N ILE A 842 2.62 23.88 26.12
CA ILE A 842 2.26 25.29 26.33
C ILE A 842 2.28 26.06 25.02
N GLU A 843 3.22 25.78 24.13
CA GLU A 843 3.25 26.39 22.81
C GLU A 843 2.00 26.03 22.01
N HIS A 844 1.55 24.77 22.03
CA HIS A 844 0.28 24.41 21.41
C HIS A 844 -0.88 25.27 21.93
N TYR A 845 -1.03 25.41 23.25
CA TYR A 845 -2.04 26.30 23.82
C TYR A 845 -1.86 27.76 23.40
N ARG A 846 -0.63 28.29 23.38
CA ARG A 846 -0.34 29.68 22.99
C ARG A 846 -0.76 29.97 21.54
N PHE A 847 -0.64 28.99 20.65
CA PHE A 847 -1.04 29.13 19.25
C PHE A 847 -2.54 28.87 19.03
N THR A 848 -3.13 27.87 19.69
CA THR A 848 -4.50 27.40 19.40
C THR A 848 -5.56 27.92 20.37
N GLY A 849 -5.16 28.33 21.57
CA GLY A 849 -6.07 28.62 22.68
C GLY A 849 -6.81 27.40 23.21
N ASP A 850 -6.39 26.18 22.87
CA ASP A 850 -7.08 24.95 23.23
C ASP A 850 -6.95 24.65 24.74
N ARG A 851 -7.97 25.08 25.49
CA ARG A 851 -8.06 24.88 26.94
C ARG A 851 -8.37 23.43 27.31
N GLU A 852 -8.95 22.63 26.41
CA GLU A 852 -9.24 21.23 26.69
C GLU A 852 -7.95 20.41 26.60
N PHE A 853 -7.18 20.59 25.53
CA PHE A 853 -5.83 20.05 25.39
C PHE A 853 -4.94 20.44 26.57
N LEU A 854 -4.90 21.73 26.94
CA LEU A 854 -4.08 22.18 28.05
C LEU A 854 -4.51 21.54 29.38
N ARG A 855 -5.82 21.35 29.60
CA ARG A 855 -6.35 20.70 30.81
C ARG A 855 -5.95 19.24 30.89
N ASP A 856 -6.03 18.53 29.77
CA ASP A 856 -5.64 17.14 29.62
C ASP A 856 -4.13 16.93 29.85
N MET A 857 -3.30 17.87 29.39
CA MET A 857 -1.84 17.81 29.55
C MET A 857 -1.29 18.46 30.80
N PHE A 858 -2.08 19.26 31.53
CA PHE A 858 -1.64 19.93 32.75
C PHE A 858 -1.05 19.00 33.81
N PRO A 859 -1.57 17.78 34.07
CA PRO A 859 -0.94 16.83 34.98
C PRO A 859 0.49 16.46 34.57
N THR A 860 0.73 16.21 33.27
CA THR A 860 2.07 15.90 32.73
C THR A 860 3.01 17.09 32.87
N LEU A 861 2.53 18.31 32.58
CA LEU A 861 3.30 19.53 32.77
C LEU A 861 3.67 19.73 34.26
N LYS A 862 2.69 19.60 35.16
CA LYS A 862 2.88 19.73 36.60
C LYS A 862 3.90 18.71 37.13
N ALA A 863 3.80 17.45 36.72
CA ALA A 863 4.69 16.38 37.18
C ALA A 863 6.17 16.61 36.77
N ASN A 864 6.43 17.20 35.60
CA ASN A 864 7.80 17.58 35.22
C ASN A 864 8.36 18.69 36.13
N VAL A 865 7.51 19.67 36.50
CA VAL A 865 7.90 20.73 37.44
C VAL A 865 8.09 20.18 38.85
N GLU A 866 7.29 19.21 39.29
CA GLU A 866 7.46 18.54 40.58
C GLU A 866 8.82 17.83 40.68
N PHE A 867 9.21 17.08 39.65
CA PHE A 867 10.53 16.45 39.61
C PHE A 867 11.66 17.49 39.70
N ALA A 868 11.60 18.54 38.87
CA ALA A 868 12.58 19.61 38.91
C ALA A 868 12.68 20.27 40.30
N LEU A 869 11.55 20.53 40.95
CA LEU A 869 11.54 21.15 42.28
C LEU A 869 12.15 20.29 43.39
N ASP A 870 12.21 18.97 43.21
CA ASP A 870 12.82 18.02 44.14
C ASP A 870 14.27 17.66 43.76
N PHE A 871 14.61 17.71 42.47
CA PHE A 871 15.92 17.29 41.93
C PHE A 871 17.02 18.34 42.09
N LEU A 872 16.68 19.64 42.09
CA LEU A 872 17.68 20.71 42.15
C LEU A 872 18.45 20.73 43.48
N THR A 873 19.76 20.96 43.39
CA THR A 873 20.65 21.12 44.56
C THR A 873 21.17 22.55 44.66
N GLU A 874 21.56 22.98 45.86
CA GLU A 874 22.16 24.30 46.06
C GLU A 874 23.63 24.32 45.62
N TYR A 875 24.03 25.36 44.89
CA TYR A 875 25.41 25.64 44.51
C TYR A 875 25.64 27.15 44.44
N ASN A 876 26.54 27.68 45.27
CA ASN A 876 26.89 29.11 45.34
C ASN A 876 25.67 30.05 45.45
N GLY A 877 24.66 29.66 46.24
CA GLY A 877 23.42 30.42 46.44
C GLY A 877 22.36 30.26 45.33
N TYR A 878 22.71 29.59 44.23
CA TYR A 878 21.77 29.20 43.18
C TYR A 878 21.23 27.79 43.40
N MET A 879 20.09 27.49 42.76
CA MET A 879 19.54 26.14 42.66
C MET A 879 19.81 25.62 41.25
N VAL A 880 20.46 24.46 41.14
CA VAL A 880 20.99 23.93 39.88
C VAL A 880 20.71 22.44 39.73
N ALA A 881 20.54 22.00 38.48
CA ALA A 881 20.44 20.57 38.14
C ALA A 881 21.79 19.90 38.43
N ASN A 882 21.76 18.77 39.14
CA ASN A 882 22.96 18.05 39.57
C ASN A 882 22.66 16.55 39.78
N PRO A 883 23.40 15.63 39.14
CA PRO A 883 24.26 15.89 38.00
C PRO A 883 23.44 16.27 36.77
N SER A 884 24.09 16.86 35.77
CA SER A 884 23.56 17.00 34.42
C SER A 884 24.70 17.14 33.43
N VAL A 885 24.38 17.36 32.16
CA VAL A 885 25.32 17.56 31.06
C VAL A 885 24.83 18.69 30.16
N SER A 886 25.71 19.13 29.25
CA SER A 886 25.32 19.97 28.11
C SER A 886 25.29 19.06 26.88
N PRO A 887 24.12 18.63 26.38
CA PRO A 887 24.08 17.66 25.27
C PRO A 887 24.71 18.23 23.99
N GLU A 888 25.70 17.62 23.36
CA GLU A 888 26.49 16.44 23.76
C GLU A 888 27.98 16.82 23.85
N ASN A 889 28.28 17.88 24.58
CA ASN A 889 29.58 18.53 24.63
C ASN A 889 30.43 18.07 25.84
N THR A 890 31.74 18.29 25.73
CA THR A 890 32.76 17.93 26.73
C THR A 890 33.69 19.10 27.01
N TYR A 891 34.18 19.22 28.23
CA TYR A 891 35.14 20.24 28.65
C TYR A 891 36.40 19.63 29.27
N ILE A 892 37.48 20.41 29.31
CA ILE A 892 38.72 20.05 30.01
C ILE A 892 38.55 20.33 31.50
N ILE A 893 38.77 19.32 32.33
CA ILE A 893 38.71 19.46 33.78
C ILE A 893 39.85 20.40 34.22
N PRO A 894 39.57 21.49 34.97
CA PRO A 894 40.61 22.38 35.46
C PRO A 894 41.69 21.63 36.26
N ASN A 895 42.96 21.97 36.06
CA ASN A 895 44.11 21.41 36.78
C ASN A 895 44.28 19.88 36.68
N SER A 896 43.79 19.25 35.60
CA SER A 896 43.74 17.78 35.46
C SER A 896 44.77 17.18 34.50
N ASN A 897 45.72 17.96 33.96
CA ASN A 897 46.62 17.56 32.88
C ASN A 897 45.90 17.10 31.60
N GLY A 898 44.81 17.80 31.22
CA GLY A 898 44.10 17.56 29.97
C GLY A 898 43.05 16.45 30.01
N LYS A 899 42.67 15.95 31.19
CA LYS A 899 41.50 15.06 31.31
C LYS A 899 40.22 15.83 31.00
N THR A 900 39.27 15.15 30.41
CA THR A 900 37.97 15.71 30.03
C THR A 900 36.84 15.16 30.89
N ALA A 901 35.74 15.90 30.96
CA ALA A 901 34.46 15.48 31.51
C ALA A 901 33.32 16.11 30.71
N SER A 902 32.13 15.53 30.86
CA SER A 902 30.86 15.98 30.29
C SER A 902 29.85 16.24 31.42
N ILE A 903 29.88 15.41 32.46
CA ILE A 903 29.04 15.58 33.65
C ILE A 903 29.41 16.86 34.40
N SER A 904 28.38 17.64 34.75
CA SER A 904 28.51 18.92 35.41
C SER A 904 27.29 19.21 36.29
N LEU A 905 27.17 20.44 36.75
CA LEU A 905 25.99 20.98 37.41
C LEU A 905 25.59 22.32 36.78
N GLY A 906 24.29 22.61 36.78
CA GLY A 906 23.76 23.92 36.40
C GLY A 906 24.18 24.39 35.01
N THR A 907 24.16 23.50 34.02
CA THR A 907 24.43 23.87 32.63
C THR A 907 23.40 24.88 32.13
N THR A 908 23.80 25.74 31.19
CA THR A 908 22.93 26.83 30.73
C THR A 908 21.64 26.32 30.10
N ILE A 909 21.68 25.21 29.36
CA ILE A 909 20.48 24.56 28.83
C ILE A 909 19.46 24.23 29.94
N ASP A 910 19.91 23.63 31.03
CA ASP A 910 19.03 23.22 32.14
C ASP A 910 18.42 24.44 32.81
N ASN A 911 19.25 25.45 33.14
CA ASN A 911 18.80 26.66 33.80
C ASN A 911 17.71 27.37 32.99
N GLN A 912 17.83 27.37 31.66
CA GLN A 912 16.90 28.04 30.76
C GLN A 912 15.60 27.26 30.57
N LEU A 913 15.68 25.94 30.39
CA LEU A 913 14.51 25.08 30.36
C LEU A 913 13.73 25.21 31.67
N LEU A 914 14.41 25.09 32.81
CA LEU A 914 13.81 25.22 34.13
C LEU A 914 13.17 26.60 34.34
N TRP A 915 13.80 27.66 33.84
CA TRP A 915 13.26 29.01 33.94
C TRP A 915 11.95 29.14 33.16
N GLU A 916 11.85 28.58 31.95
CA GLU A 916 10.60 28.58 31.16
C GLU A 916 9.50 27.74 31.84
N VAL A 917 9.79 26.48 32.18
CA VAL A 917 8.78 25.54 32.68
C VAL A 917 8.20 25.95 34.04
N PHE A 918 9.00 26.59 34.91
CA PHE A 918 8.47 27.17 36.13
C PHE A 918 7.52 28.34 35.86
N GLY A 919 7.74 29.10 34.79
CA GLY A 919 6.83 30.16 34.34
C GLY A 919 5.56 29.65 33.66
N PHE A 920 5.54 28.41 33.16
CA PHE A 920 4.33 27.80 32.59
C PHE A 920 3.25 27.53 33.63
N ILE A 921 3.60 27.26 34.89
CA ILE A 921 2.64 26.94 35.96
C ILE A 921 1.61 28.06 36.18
N PRO A 922 2.01 29.30 36.51
CA PRO A 922 1.03 30.38 36.72
C PRO A 922 0.23 30.68 35.44
N GLU A 923 0.83 30.56 34.27
CA GLU A 923 0.16 30.76 32.97
C GLU A 923 -0.92 29.70 32.72
N ALA A 924 -0.59 28.42 32.90
CA ALA A 924 -1.54 27.32 32.72
C ALA A 924 -2.66 27.36 33.76
N GLN A 925 -2.34 27.67 35.01
CA GLN A 925 -3.33 27.83 36.08
C GLN A 925 -4.34 28.94 35.77
N ALA A 926 -3.84 30.11 35.36
CA ALA A 926 -4.69 31.22 34.95
C ALA A 926 -5.55 30.85 33.73
N ALA A 927 -4.95 30.23 32.71
CA ALA A 927 -5.65 29.75 31.51
C ALA A 927 -6.75 28.74 31.83
N LEU A 928 -6.54 27.84 32.80
CA LEU A 928 -7.49 26.77 33.13
C LEU A 928 -8.48 27.13 34.23
N GLY A 929 -8.27 28.24 34.94
CA GLY A 929 -9.02 28.59 36.15
C GLY A 929 -8.71 27.67 37.34
N ILE A 930 -7.51 27.07 37.37
CA ILE A 930 -7.05 26.20 38.46
C ILE A 930 -6.28 27.06 39.46
N ARG A 931 -6.54 26.88 40.76
CA ARG A 931 -5.86 27.62 41.83
C ARG A 931 -5.10 26.70 42.76
N ASP A 932 -3.78 26.62 42.58
CA ASP A 932 -2.84 25.99 43.52
C ASP A 932 -1.68 26.98 43.78
N ASP A 933 -2.01 28.01 44.58
CA ASP A 933 -1.12 29.13 44.91
C ASP A 933 0.17 28.67 45.62
N LYS A 934 0.11 27.57 46.36
CA LYS A 934 1.27 27.02 47.07
C LYS A 934 2.30 26.49 46.07
N PHE A 935 1.84 25.69 45.10
CA PHE A 935 2.71 25.16 44.06
C PHE A 935 3.27 26.27 43.17
N ALA A 936 2.43 27.22 42.74
CA ALA A 936 2.86 28.37 41.94
C ALA A 936 3.93 29.21 42.65
N LYS A 937 3.77 29.49 43.94
CA LYS A 937 4.78 30.20 44.75
C LYS A 937 6.07 29.41 44.91
N ARG A 938 6.00 28.08 45.06
CA ARG A 938 7.18 27.21 45.12
C ARG A 938 7.95 27.26 43.79
N ALA A 939 7.27 27.12 42.67
CA ALA A 939 7.86 27.24 41.33
C ALA A 939 8.49 28.62 41.10
N ALA A 940 7.77 29.70 41.42
CA ALA A 940 8.28 31.07 41.29
C ALA A 940 9.51 31.34 42.16
N LYS A 941 9.53 30.85 43.40
CA LYS A 941 10.68 30.96 44.31
C LYS A 941 11.89 30.20 43.77
N MET A 942 11.69 28.99 43.22
CA MET A 942 12.76 28.22 42.62
C MET A 942 13.30 28.90 41.36
N ARG A 943 12.41 29.39 40.49
CA ARG A 943 12.75 30.14 39.27
C ARG A 943 13.66 31.33 39.54
N ALA A 944 13.40 32.08 40.62
CA ALA A 944 14.20 33.24 41.01
C ALA A 944 15.60 32.88 41.55
N LYS A 945 15.85 31.60 41.86
CA LYS A 945 17.14 31.08 42.35
C LYS A 945 17.94 30.34 41.27
N LEU A 946 17.45 30.24 40.04
CA LEU A 946 18.23 29.67 38.95
C LEU A 946 19.36 30.62 38.54
N PRO A 947 20.52 30.13 38.09
CA PRO A 947 21.57 30.97 37.51
C PRO A 947 21.05 31.76 36.30
N GLY A 948 21.42 33.04 36.22
CA GLY A 948 21.17 33.87 35.04
C GLY A 948 22.14 33.56 33.89
N LEU A 949 21.82 34.07 32.70
CA LEU A 949 22.74 34.01 31.55
C LEU A 949 24.00 34.83 31.83
N ARG A 950 25.16 34.29 31.44
CA ARG A 950 26.47 34.90 31.64
C ARG A 950 27.24 34.96 30.33
N ILE A 951 28.06 36.00 30.15
CA ILE A 951 29.04 36.08 29.08
C ILE A 951 30.34 35.41 29.54
N ASN A 952 30.86 34.48 28.75
CA ASN A 952 32.10 33.75 29.01
C ASN A 952 33.34 34.60 28.64
N GLN A 953 34.52 34.09 29.01
CA GLN A 953 35.80 34.74 28.69
C GLN A 953 36.09 34.93 27.18
N TYR A 954 35.39 34.21 26.31
CA TYR A 954 35.51 34.33 24.85
C TYR A 954 34.50 35.32 24.24
N GLY A 955 33.73 36.01 25.09
CA GLY A 955 32.74 37.01 24.66
C GLY A 955 31.40 36.44 24.22
N GLY A 956 31.16 35.13 24.36
CA GLY A 956 29.91 34.46 24.04
C GLY A 956 29.08 34.03 25.25
N ILE A 957 27.92 33.38 25.06
CA ILE A 957 27.11 32.88 26.19
C ILE A 957 27.83 31.68 26.81
N ALA A 958 28.00 31.69 28.13
CA ALA A 958 28.58 30.57 28.86
C ALA A 958 27.69 29.32 28.76
N GLU A 959 28.27 28.18 28.39
CA GLU A 959 27.57 26.90 28.27
C GLU A 959 27.46 26.17 29.63
N TRP A 960 28.51 26.28 30.45
CA TRP A 960 28.57 25.70 31.79
C TRP A 960 28.52 26.77 32.88
N VAL A 961 28.30 26.31 34.11
CA VAL A 961 28.32 27.16 35.32
C VAL A 961 29.66 27.92 35.49
N HIS A 962 30.77 27.33 35.02
CA HIS A 962 32.11 27.94 34.96
C HIS A 962 32.59 28.07 33.52
N ASP A 963 33.56 28.96 33.28
CA ASP A 963 34.24 29.08 31.98
C ASP A 963 35.30 27.99 31.83
N TYR A 964 34.85 26.76 31.60
CA TYR A 964 35.76 25.67 31.28
C TYR A 964 36.38 25.86 29.90
N GLU A 965 37.63 25.42 29.76
CA GLU A 965 38.26 25.26 28.45
C GLU A 965 37.68 24.03 27.76
N GLU A 966 37.53 24.10 26.44
CA GLU A 966 37.06 22.97 25.64
C GLU A 966 38.25 22.28 24.95
N PRO A 967 38.19 20.94 24.75
CA PRO A 967 39.22 20.25 23.98
C PRO A 967 39.28 20.81 22.55
N PRO A 968 40.43 20.71 21.85
CA PRO A 968 40.45 20.98 20.42
C PRO A 968 39.46 20.04 19.71
N PRO A 969 38.74 20.50 18.68
CA PRO A 969 37.65 19.76 18.04
C PRO A 969 37.98 18.30 17.64
N SER A 970 39.23 18.03 17.23
CA SER A 970 39.71 16.70 16.84
C SER A 970 39.78 15.67 17.98
N THR A 971 39.71 16.10 19.23
CA THR A 971 39.80 15.24 20.44
C THR A 971 38.51 15.23 21.25
N ARG A 972 37.47 15.94 20.79
CA ARG A 972 36.17 15.98 21.46
C ARG A 972 35.44 14.66 21.26
N VAL A 973 34.80 14.17 22.31
CA VAL A 973 33.97 12.98 22.27
C VAL A 973 32.51 13.45 22.16
N GLY A 974 32.15 14.13 21.07
CA GLY A 974 30.77 14.59 20.83
C GLY A 974 30.62 15.74 19.85
N PHE A 975 29.39 15.96 19.40
CA PHE A 975 29.05 17.05 18.49
C PHE A 975 29.00 18.37 19.26
N VAL A 976 29.82 19.33 18.84
CA VAL A 976 29.82 20.69 19.39
C VAL A 976 28.65 21.43 18.80
N PHE A 977 27.52 21.40 19.49
CA PHE A 977 26.48 22.37 19.27
C PHE A 977 26.26 23.14 20.54
N PRO A 978 26.02 24.45 20.43
CA PRO A 978 25.48 25.14 21.56
C PRO A 978 24.16 24.44 21.90
N SER A 979 24.11 23.79 23.05
CA SER A 979 22.94 23.10 23.60
C SER A 979 21.83 24.09 23.99
N THR A 980 21.82 25.26 23.37
CA THR A 980 21.09 26.44 23.77
C THR A 980 19.70 26.43 23.10
N PRO A 981 18.63 25.88 23.73
CA PRO A 981 17.28 25.79 23.15
C PRO A 981 16.78 27.11 22.55
N PHE A 982 15.90 27.03 21.55
CA PHE A 982 15.28 28.16 20.85
C PHE A 982 14.82 29.31 21.77
N PHE A 983 14.24 28.95 22.91
CA PHE A 983 13.72 29.89 23.91
C PHE A 983 14.80 30.76 24.58
N ILE A 984 16.08 30.40 24.48
CA ILE A 984 17.18 31.18 25.06
C ILE A 984 17.37 32.52 24.35
N LEU A 985 16.99 32.60 23.06
CA LEU A 985 16.97 33.88 22.34
C LEU A 985 15.89 34.84 22.87
N ASP A 986 14.84 34.29 23.48
CA ASP A 986 13.72 35.05 24.04
C ASP A 986 14.10 35.67 25.41
N LEU A 987 14.95 35.00 26.20
CA LEU A 987 15.45 35.48 27.49
C LEU A 987 16.69 36.38 27.37
N ALA A 988 17.59 36.09 26.44
CA ALA A 988 18.87 36.80 26.30
C ALA A 988 18.69 38.31 26.04
N ARG A 989 17.55 38.75 25.51
CA ARG A 989 17.34 40.16 25.09
C ARG A 989 17.39 41.19 26.20
N ASN A 990 17.13 40.83 27.46
CA ASN A 990 17.30 41.79 28.57
C ASN A 990 18.76 42.07 28.92
N ILE A 991 19.71 41.25 28.45
CA ILE A 991 21.15 41.54 28.52
C ILE A 991 21.59 42.41 27.31
N MET A 992 20.74 42.56 26.29
CA MET A 992 21.10 43.11 24.97
C MET A 992 20.82 44.61 24.77
N THR A 993 20.63 45.41 25.82
CA THR A 993 20.19 46.79 25.60
C THR A 993 21.22 47.75 24.98
N LEU A 994 22.54 47.49 24.88
CA LEU A 994 23.43 48.43 24.14
C LEU A 994 24.76 47.88 23.57
N THR A 995 25.17 46.63 23.82
CA THR A 995 26.47 46.08 23.33
C THR A 995 26.47 44.60 22.89
N GLY A 996 25.36 43.87 23.07
CA GLY A 996 25.33 42.38 23.08
C GLY A 996 25.15 41.65 21.75
N VAL A 997 24.77 42.32 20.65
CA VAL A 997 24.69 41.68 19.32
C VAL A 997 26.09 41.21 18.88
N LYS A 998 27.14 41.95 19.23
CA LYS A 998 28.55 41.55 19.01
C LYS A 998 28.92 40.29 19.79
N SER A 999 28.46 40.13 21.03
CA SER A 999 28.79 38.97 21.87
C SER A 999 28.17 37.67 21.36
N ILE A 1000 26.93 37.74 20.87
CA ILE A 1000 26.22 36.60 20.28
C ILE A 1000 26.74 36.31 18.85
N LEU A 1001 27.06 37.34 18.08
CA LEU A 1001 27.78 37.18 16.80
C LEU A 1001 29.14 36.54 17.03
N ILE A 1002 29.94 37.03 17.99
CA ILE A 1002 31.22 36.42 18.36
C ILE A 1002 31.01 34.97 18.81
N TRP A 1003 29.98 34.66 19.59
CA TRP A 1003 29.66 33.29 20.01
C TRP A 1003 29.28 32.37 18.84
N LEU A 1004 28.42 32.82 17.93
CA LEU A 1004 28.09 32.07 16.72
C LEU A 1004 29.30 31.93 15.79
N TYR A 1005 30.09 32.99 15.64
CA TYR A 1005 31.26 33.05 14.77
C TYR A 1005 32.43 32.23 15.34
N THR A 1006 32.63 32.21 16.66
CA THR A 1006 33.64 31.37 17.34
C THR A 1006 33.21 29.91 17.42
N ALA A 1007 31.93 29.61 17.70
CA ALA A 1007 31.39 28.27 17.56
C ALA A 1007 31.48 27.77 16.11
N GLN A 1008 31.37 28.66 15.11
CA GLN A 1008 31.54 28.35 13.69
C GLN A 1008 33.00 28.25 13.24
N GLU A 1009 33.93 29.10 13.68
CA GLU A 1009 35.35 29.02 13.29
C GLU A 1009 36.04 27.81 13.92
N LEU A 1010 35.67 27.44 15.15
CA LEU A 1010 36.10 26.17 15.76
C LEU A 1010 35.59 24.96 14.95
N GLN A 1011 34.50 25.12 14.20
CA GLN A 1011 33.79 24.06 13.48
C GLN A 1011 34.13 23.99 11.99
N ALA A 1012 34.44 25.13 11.36
CA ALA A 1012 34.96 25.21 9.99
C ALA A 1012 36.36 24.57 9.87
N ASN A 1013 37.14 24.58 10.96
CA ASN A 1013 38.45 23.91 11.05
C ASN A 1013 38.36 22.44 11.49
N SER A 1014 37.17 21.89 11.74
CA SER A 1014 37.03 20.55 12.30
C SER A 1014 36.04 19.68 11.55
N LEU A 1015 36.56 18.98 10.55
CA LEU A 1015 35.83 18.02 9.72
C LEU A 1015 35.08 18.71 8.61
N SER A 1016 34.92 17.93 7.57
CA SER A 1016 34.37 18.31 6.30
C SER A 1016 33.24 17.40 5.93
N CYS A 1017 32.18 17.93 5.31
CA CYS A 1017 31.20 17.04 4.71
C CYS A 1017 31.80 16.26 3.49
N SER A 1018 33.04 16.55 3.03
CA SER A 1018 33.80 15.64 2.14
C SER A 1018 35.34 15.80 2.01
N ASN A 1019 35.98 16.92 2.37
CA ASN A 1019 37.40 16.98 2.80
C ASN A 1019 37.85 18.31 3.48
N ASP A 1020 37.10 19.45 3.40
CA ASP A 1020 37.43 20.70 4.15
C ASP A 1020 36.25 21.57 4.79
N GLY A 1021 35.47 21.17 5.82
CA GLY A 1021 34.54 22.07 6.60
C GLY A 1021 33.08 21.60 6.98
N GLY A 1022 32.71 21.71 8.28
CA GLY A 1022 31.36 21.82 8.93
C GLY A 1022 30.46 20.57 9.13
N PRO A 1023 29.56 20.54 10.15
CA PRO A 1023 28.55 19.49 10.34
C PRO A 1023 27.22 19.73 9.56
N CYS A 1024 26.55 18.64 9.20
CA CYS A 1024 25.40 18.53 8.29
C CYS A 1024 24.11 18.00 9.00
N GLY A 1025 22.90 18.40 8.54
CA GLY A 1025 21.60 17.89 9.01
C GLY A 1025 20.84 18.80 10.00
N TRP A 1026 20.29 18.24 11.10
CA TRP A 1026 19.62 19.01 12.16
C TRP A 1026 20.36 20.25 12.67
N PRO A 1027 21.69 20.26 12.85
CA PRO A 1027 22.33 21.41 13.47
C PRO A 1027 22.34 22.61 12.53
N ARG A 1028 22.46 22.34 11.23
CA ARG A 1028 22.38 23.38 10.19
C ARG A 1028 20.98 23.96 10.14
N ALA A 1029 19.93 23.13 10.16
CA ALA A 1029 18.54 23.57 10.27
C ALA A 1029 18.28 24.45 11.52
N TRP A 1030 18.90 24.10 12.66
CA TRP A 1030 18.85 24.92 13.87
C TRP A 1030 19.49 26.29 13.66
N THR A 1031 20.67 26.36 13.02
CA THR A 1031 21.34 27.64 12.74
C THR A 1031 20.57 28.55 11.79
N VAL A 1032 19.81 27.99 10.82
CA VAL A 1032 18.91 28.79 9.97
C VAL A 1032 17.91 29.54 10.84
N ALA A 1033 17.29 28.84 11.79
CA ALA A 1033 16.30 29.43 12.67
C ALA A 1033 16.86 30.43 13.68
N MET A 1034 18.04 30.14 14.25
CA MET A 1034 18.74 31.09 15.12
C MET A 1034 19.09 32.37 14.38
N SER A 1035 19.55 32.27 13.13
CA SER A 1035 19.88 33.42 12.30
C SER A 1035 18.66 34.30 12.03
N GLY A 1036 17.49 33.70 11.77
CA GLY A 1036 16.22 34.41 11.67
C GLY A 1036 15.86 35.18 12.95
N ARG A 1037 15.91 34.52 14.11
CA ARG A 1037 15.63 35.16 15.43
C ARG A 1037 16.62 36.27 15.79
N MET A 1038 17.86 36.17 15.36
CA MET A 1038 18.91 37.18 15.58
C MET A 1038 18.90 38.31 14.56
N PHE A 1039 17.99 38.24 13.59
CA PHE A 1039 17.89 39.21 12.51
C PHE A 1039 19.12 39.27 11.59
N LEU A 1040 19.67 38.11 11.25
CA LEU A 1040 20.86 37.94 10.41
C LEU A 1040 20.48 37.30 9.06
N PRO A 1041 19.87 38.06 8.13
CA PRO A 1041 19.32 37.53 6.88
C PRO A 1041 20.38 36.83 6.00
N GLU A 1042 21.59 37.37 5.92
CA GLU A 1042 22.66 36.85 5.07
C GLU A 1042 23.14 35.48 5.57
N ILE A 1043 23.27 35.33 6.90
CA ILE A 1043 23.63 34.05 7.52
C ILE A 1043 22.48 33.05 7.35
N ALA A 1044 21.23 33.46 7.55
CA ALA A 1044 20.08 32.58 7.33
C ALA A 1044 20.05 32.06 5.89
N HIS A 1045 20.39 32.89 4.92
CA HIS A 1045 20.49 32.51 3.51
C HIS A 1045 21.64 31.54 3.24
N GLU A 1046 22.86 31.85 3.69
CA GLU A 1046 24.03 30.98 3.54
C GLU A 1046 23.75 29.59 4.14
N ARG A 1047 23.21 29.55 5.36
CA ARG A 1047 22.92 28.30 6.07
C ARG A 1047 21.82 27.48 5.39
N LEU A 1048 20.80 28.14 4.80
CA LEU A 1048 19.78 27.45 4.00
C LEU A 1048 20.39 26.85 2.73
N VAL A 1049 21.27 27.58 2.03
CA VAL A 1049 21.94 27.06 0.84
C VAL A 1049 22.77 25.82 1.20
N THR A 1050 23.62 25.90 2.23
CA THR A 1050 24.41 24.74 2.72
C THR A 1050 23.53 23.57 3.15
N GLN A 1051 22.40 23.84 3.81
CA GLN A 1051 21.43 22.81 4.21
C GLN A 1051 20.90 22.04 2.99
N MET A 1052 20.66 22.75 1.88
CA MET A 1052 20.15 22.17 0.65
C MET A 1052 21.26 21.48 -0.15
N SER A 1053 22.39 22.16 -0.41
CA SER A 1053 23.45 21.65 -1.27
C SER A 1053 24.25 20.51 -0.64
N ASP A 1054 24.62 20.65 0.65
CA ASP A 1054 25.64 19.80 1.28
C ASP A 1054 25.03 18.83 2.30
N CYS A 1055 23.93 19.24 2.95
CA CYS A 1055 23.28 18.46 4.02
C CYS A 1055 22.08 17.64 3.55
N SER A 1056 21.76 17.65 2.26
CA SER A 1056 20.61 16.93 1.71
C SER A 1056 21.00 16.13 0.47
N TRP A 1057 20.38 14.96 0.28
CA TRP A 1057 20.56 14.22 -0.96
C TRP A 1057 19.86 14.93 -2.12
N ASN A 1058 20.59 15.16 -3.19
CA ASN A 1058 20.13 15.92 -4.35
C ASN A 1058 18.89 15.32 -5.04
N LYS A 1059 18.72 13.99 -5.01
CA LYS A 1059 17.58 13.29 -5.62
C LYS A 1059 16.29 13.41 -4.83
N THR A 1060 16.36 13.28 -3.51
CA THR A 1060 15.18 13.15 -2.63
C THR A 1060 14.94 14.38 -1.76
N MET A 1061 15.93 15.28 -1.65
CA MET A 1061 15.98 16.42 -0.74
C MET A 1061 15.88 16.01 0.75
N LEU A 1062 16.04 14.73 1.07
CA LEU A 1062 16.10 14.23 2.44
C LEU A 1062 17.47 14.52 3.05
N ASN A 1063 17.49 14.82 4.35
CA ASN A 1063 18.69 15.21 5.08
C ASN A 1063 19.62 14.04 5.37
N GLN A 1064 20.91 14.29 5.22
CA GLN A 1064 21.99 13.41 5.66
C GLN A 1064 22.71 14.02 6.86
N GLY A 1065 23.20 13.17 7.77
CA GLY A 1065 24.03 13.59 8.91
C GLY A 1065 25.48 13.15 8.75
N ASP A 1066 26.41 13.81 9.45
CA ASP A 1066 27.87 13.62 9.31
C ASP A 1066 28.37 12.18 9.51
N VAL A 1067 27.63 11.39 10.29
CA VAL A 1067 27.98 10.00 10.66
C VAL A 1067 26.84 9.01 10.41
N ALA A 1068 25.72 9.48 9.86
CA ALA A 1068 24.55 8.64 9.62
C ALA A 1068 23.83 8.99 8.30
N PRO A 1069 23.39 7.97 7.54
CA PRO A 1069 22.87 8.17 6.20
C PRO A 1069 21.64 9.09 6.16
N PHE A 1070 20.60 8.85 6.98
CA PHE A 1070 19.36 9.65 6.97
C PHE A 1070 18.92 10.03 8.38
N GLN A 1071 18.60 11.31 8.57
CA GLN A 1071 17.94 11.86 9.75
C GLN A 1071 16.91 12.90 9.31
N ILE A 1072 15.67 12.79 9.78
CA ILE A 1072 14.56 13.62 9.28
C ILE A 1072 14.45 14.98 9.96
N ASP A 1073 15.01 15.12 11.15
CA ASP A 1073 14.96 16.31 11.98
C ASP A 1073 15.31 17.59 11.22
N GLY A 1074 16.40 17.63 10.47
CA GLY A 1074 16.77 18.81 9.69
C GLY A 1074 15.78 19.15 8.55
N ASN A 1075 15.06 18.17 7.98
CA ASN A 1075 13.95 18.44 7.05
C ASN A 1075 12.77 19.12 7.76
N PHE A 1076 12.57 18.88 9.06
CA PHE A 1076 11.54 19.54 9.86
C PHE A 1076 11.99 20.89 10.43
N GLY A 1077 13.24 20.99 10.88
CA GLY A 1077 13.83 22.20 11.43
C GLY A 1077 13.95 23.31 10.40
N THR A 1078 14.28 22.97 9.14
CA THR A 1078 14.52 23.98 8.09
C THR A 1078 13.29 24.83 7.78
N PRO A 1079 12.07 24.27 7.57
CA PRO A 1079 10.87 25.07 7.43
C PRO A 1079 10.60 26.01 8.61
N ALA A 1080 10.83 25.55 9.84
CA ALA A 1080 10.69 26.39 11.03
C ALA A 1080 11.71 27.54 11.01
N GLY A 1081 12.94 27.29 10.57
CA GLY A 1081 13.95 28.33 10.43
C GLY A 1081 13.66 29.37 9.35
N ILE A 1082 13.14 28.94 8.20
CA ILE A 1082 12.69 29.83 7.13
C ILE A 1082 11.57 30.75 7.63
N VAL A 1083 10.63 30.22 8.43
CA VAL A 1083 9.52 31.00 9.02
C VAL A 1083 10.01 32.14 9.89
N GLU A 1084 11.06 31.92 10.70
CA GLU A 1084 11.60 32.93 11.61
C GLU A 1084 12.11 34.18 10.87
N SER A 1085 12.42 34.09 9.56
CA SER A 1085 12.77 35.24 8.73
C SER A 1085 11.57 36.12 8.33
N PHE A 1086 10.36 35.55 8.31
CA PHE A 1086 9.14 36.18 7.81
C PHE A 1086 8.17 36.60 8.91
N ILE A 1087 8.04 35.80 9.96
CA ILE A 1087 7.14 36.07 11.06
C ILE A 1087 7.73 35.56 12.38
N GLN A 1088 7.69 36.41 13.38
CA GLN A 1088 8.03 36.05 14.76
C GLN A 1088 6.89 36.45 15.68
N SER A 1089 6.57 35.58 16.64
CA SER A 1089 5.51 35.85 17.62
C SER A 1089 5.84 35.33 19.01
N HIS A 1090 7.12 35.19 19.32
CA HIS A 1090 7.61 34.62 20.59
C HIS A 1090 7.77 35.68 21.68
N GLU A 1091 7.96 36.95 21.29
CA GLU A 1091 8.07 38.06 22.23
C GLU A 1091 6.72 38.48 22.79
N TYR A 1092 6.76 38.96 24.04
CA TYR A 1092 5.62 39.58 24.69
C TYR A 1092 5.93 41.02 25.11
N ILE A 1093 4.89 41.83 25.16
CA ILE A 1093 4.92 43.23 25.55
C ILE A 1093 3.94 43.47 26.70
N LYS A 1094 4.29 44.39 27.59
CA LYS A 1094 3.37 45.03 28.54
C LYS A 1094 3.53 46.55 28.52
N THR A 1095 2.53 47.26 29.03
CA THR A 1095 2.57 48.73 29.15
C THR A 1095 3.08 49.14 30.52
N ARG A 1096 4.01 50.10 30.61
CA ARG A 1096 4.44 50.63 31.91
C ARG A 1096 3.25 51.24 32.66
N ALA A 1097 3.23 51.04 33.98
CA ALA A 1097 2.12 51.43 34.86
C ALA A 1097 1.78 52.95 34.88
N HIS A 1098 2.55 53.81 34.22
CA HIS A 1098 2.40 55.27 34.28
C HIS A 1098 2.29 56.01 32.93
N ASN A 1099 2.44 55.36 31.78
CA ASN A 1099 2.20 55.96 30.47
C ASN A 1099 1.75 54.91 29.45
N ARG A 1100 0.59 55.10 28.82
CA ARG A 1100 0.06 54.18 27.79
C ARG A 1100 0.89 54.16 26.49
N ALA A 1101 1.91 55.00 26.38
CA ALA A 1101 2.79 55.12 25.21
C ALA A 1101 4.10 54.31 25.33
N ASP A 1102 4.53 53.93 26.54
CA ASP A 1102 5.83 53.27 26.75
C ASP A 1102 5.63 51.74 26.85
N LEU A 1103 6.03 51.04 25.78
CA LEU A 1103 6.02 49.57 25.72
C LEU A 1103 7.32 49.01 26.33
N GLU A 1104 7.21 47.93 27.09
CA GLU A 1104 8.37 47.19 27.60
C GLU A 1104 8.21 45.68 27.37
N ALA A 1105 9.33 44.96 27.35
CA ALA A 1105 9.33 43.51 27.19
C ALA A 1105 8.66 42.83 28.39
N ALA A 1106 7.92 41.75 28.12
CA ALA A 1106 7.32 40.87 29.11
C ALA A 1106 7.74 39.42 28.85
N TYR A 1107 7.59 38.57 29.86
CA TYR A 1107 8.16 37.23 29.87
C TYR A 1107 7.15 36.10 30.13
N THR A 1108 7.55 34.86 29.82
CA THR A 1108 6.82 33.65 30.26
C THR A 1108 6.50 33.73 31.75
N GLY A 1109 5.27 33.37 32.14
CA GLY A 1109 4.78 33.44 33.53
C GLY A 1109 4.25 34.80 34.02
N GLU A 1110 4.48 35.90 33.29
CA GLU A 1110 3.75 37.15 33.53
C GLU A 1110 2.34 37.06 32.93
N LEU A 1111 1.31 37.49 33.68
CA LEU A 1111 -0.10 37.28 33.33
C LEU A 1111 -0.72 38.44 32.55
N ASP A 1112 -0.13 39.63 32.63
CA ASP A 1112 -0.56 40.86 31.95
C ASP A 1112 0.14 41.09 30.60
N LYS A 1113 0.86 40.08 30.11
CA LYS A 1113 1.61 40.12 28.86
C LYS A 1113 0.70 40.01 27.63
N VAL A 1114 1.13 40.65 26.53
CA VAL A 1114 0.45 40.63 25.22
C VAL A 1114 1.45 40.21 24.14
N THR A 1115 1.05 39.35 23.21
CA THR A 1115 1.93 38.89 22.11
C THR A 1115 2.36 40.05 21.20
N LEU A 1116 3.63 40.07 20.80
CA LEU A 1116 4.14 40.88 19.70
C LEU A 1116 4.26 40.01 18.43
N ILE A 1117 3.68 40.48 17.32
CA ILE A 1117 3.83 39.90 15.99
C ILE A 1117 4.82 40.77 15.20
N ARG A 1118 5.97 40.23 14.85
CA ARG A 1118 6.90 40.87 13.90
C ARG A 1118 6.62 40.36 12.50
N LEU A 1119 6.42 41.27 11.57
CA LEU A 1119 6.36 40.98 10.14
C LEU A 1119 7.71 41.27 9.50
N LEU A 1120 8.17 40.35 8.64
CA LEU A 1120 9.39 40.45 7.84
C LEU A 1120 10.63 40.91 8.64
N PRO A 1121 10.93 40.29 9.80
CA PRO A 1121 12.03 40.73 10.66
C PRO A 1121 13.41 40.61 9.98
N SER A 1122 13.62 39.61 9.13
CA SER A 1122 14.95 39.32 8.57
C SER A 1122 14.89 38.59 7.24
N VAL A 1123 14.12 39.15 6.29
CA VAL A 1123 14.02 38.61 4.93
C VAL A 1123 15.36 38.79 4.22
N PRO A 1124 16.02 37.71 3.76
CA PRO A 1124 17.24 37.82 2.98
C PRO A 1124 17.01 38.47 1.61
N ALA A 1125 17.94 39.31 1.19
CA ALA A 1125 17.86 40.00 -0.10
C ALA A 1125 17.73 39.02 -1.28
N ALA A 1126 18.48 37.90 -1.24
CA ALA A 1126 18.40 36.84 -2.25
C ALA A 1126 17.01 36.20 -2.36
N TRP A 1127 16.23 36.15 -1.27
CA TRP A 1127 14.88 35.61 -1.27
C TRP A 1127 13.84 36.60 -1.79
N ALA A 1128 14.19 37.89 -1.88
CA ALA A 1128 13.32 38.93 -2.44
C ALA A 1128 13.68 39.26 -3.90
N ALA A 1129 14.95 39.17 -4.28
CA ALA A 1129 15.48 39.62 -5.56
C ALA A 1129 14.73 39.04 -6.80
N ASN A 1130 14.13 37.86 -6.66
CA ASN A 1130 13.44 37.13 -7.72
C ASN A 1130 11.94 37.47 -7.87
N GLY A 1131 11.60 38.76 -7.74
CA GLY A 1131 10.23 39.27 -7.95
C GLY A 1131 9.42 39.55 -6.68
N GLY A 1132 10.06 39.51 -5.51
CA GLY A 1132 9.41 39.56 -4.20
C GLY A 1132 8.88 38.19 -3.77
N GLY A 1133 7.95 38.17 -2.82
CA GLY A 1133 7.40 36.92 -2.33
C GLY A 1133 6.15 37.11 -1.47
N SER A 1134 5.58 35.99 -1.02
CA SER A 1134 4.42 35.99 -0.14
C SER A 1134 4.32 34.72 0.69
N PHE A 1135 3.63 34.82 1.82
CA PHE A 1135 3.11 33.66 2.52
C PHE A 1135 1.63 33.84 2.84
N LYS A 1136 0.92 32.72 2.94
CA LYS A 1136 -0.48 32.67 3.37
C LYS A 1136 -0.67 31.57 4.39
N GLY A 1137 -1.44 31.84 5.43
CA GLY A 1137 -1.87 30.87 6.42
C GLY A 1137 -0.85 30.52 7.50
N MET A 1138 0.17 31.35 7.71
CA MET A 1138 1.01 31.22 8.90
C MET A 1138 0.21 31.59 10.15
N ILE A 1139 0.51 30.95 11.28
CA ILE A 1139 -0.15 31.21 12.56
C ILE A 1139 0.85 31.88 13.49
N ALA A 1140 0.43 32.92 14.20
CA ALA A 1140 1.15 33.55 15.29
C ALA A 1140 0.48 33.26 16.64
N ARG A 1141 1.27 33.27 17.73
CA ARG A 1141 0.78 33.11 19.10
C ARG A 1141 -0.37 34.08 19.39
N GLY A 1142 -1.32 33.64 20.21
CA GLY A 1142 -2.59 34.33 20.45
C GLY A 1142 -3.70 33.97 19.45
N GLY A 1143 -3.43 33.06 18.51
CA GLY A 1143 -4.40 32.59 17.51
C GLY A 1143 -4.64 33.63 16.42
N PHE A 1144 -3.55 34.11 15.80
CA PHE A 1144 -3.62 35.05 14.69
C PHE A 1144 -3.16 34.38 13.40
N LYS A 1145 -4.04 34.31 12.41
CA LYS A 1145 -3.68 33.86 11.06
C LYS A 1145 -3.14 35.04 10.26
N VAL A 1146 -1.97 34.88 9.65
CA VAL A 1146 -1.26 35.95 8.96
C VAL A 1146 -0.98 35.55 7.51
N ASP A 1147 -1.31 36.47 6.62
CA ASP A 1147 -0.91 36.45 5.22
C ASP A 1147 -0.09 37.72 4.95
N ALA A 1148 1.02 37.64 4.24
CA ALA A 1148 1.82 38.82 3.89
C ALA A 1148 2.49 38.67 2.52
N SER A 1149 2.81 39.80 1.89
CA SER A 1149 3.58 39.88 0.66
C SER A 1149 4.60 41.02 0.72
N TRP A 1150 5.73 40.82 0.03
CA TRP A 1150 6.81 41.79 -0.09
C TRP A 1150 7.24 42.00 -1.54
N ASP A 1151 7.94 43.11 -1.79
CA ASP A 1151 8.51 43.45 -3.08
C ASP A 1151 9.92 42.88 -3.29
N SER A 1152 10.53 43.21 -4.43
CA SER A 1152 11.87 42.72 -4.79
C SER A 1152 13.00 43.24 -3.90
N ASN A 1153 12.72 44.25 -3.06
CA ASN A 1153 13.65 44.80 -2.09
C ASN A 1153 13.38 44.24 -0.67
N GLY A 1154 12.48 43.27 -0.54
CA GLY A 1154 12.09 42.70 0.75
C GLY A 1154 11.14 43.59 1.55
N GLN A 1155 10.57 44.64 0.95
CA GLN A 1155 9.70 45.59 1.65
C GLN A 1155 8.26 45.12 1.67
N LEU A 1156 7.56 45.31 2.80
CA LEU A 1156 6.16 44.92 2.95
C LEU A 1156 5.26 45.65 1.93
N LYS A 1157 4.58 44.88 1.09
CA LYS A 1157 3.49 45.40 0.23
C LYS A 1157 2.19 45.46 1.02
N THR A 1158 1.76 44.31 1.52
CA THR A 1158 0.52 44.17 2.29
C THR A 1158 0.64 43.00 3.26
N ALA A 1159 0.00 43.11 4.42
CA ALA A 1159 -0.30 41.98 5.28
C ALA A 1159 -1.77 42.01 5.73
N THR A 1160 -2.32 40.82 5.94
CA THR A 1160 -3.62 40.59 6.55
C THR A 1160 -3.39 39.76 7.81
N ILE A 1161 -3.90 40.25 8.93
CA ILE A 1161 -3.89 39.53 10.21
C ILE A 1161 -5.34 39.27 10.61
N VAL A 1162 -5.71 38.01 10.86
CA VAL A 1162 -7.05 37.63 11.33
C VAL A 1162 -6.95 37.10 12.75
N SER A 1163 -7.68 37.70 13.69
CA SER A 1163 -7.77 37.20 15.07
C SER A 1163 -8.78 36.06 15.16
N GLU A 1164 -8.32 34.82 15.27
CA GLU A 1164 -9.18 33.63 15.34
C GLU A 1164 -9.75 33.38 16.74
N LEU A 1165 -9.09 33.93 17.77
CA LEU A 1165 -9.48 33.77 19.17
C LEU A 1165 -10.03 35.04 19.82
N GLY A 1166 -9.85 36.21 19.20
CA GLY A 1166 -10.25 37.50 19.77
C GLY A 1166 -9.28 38.06 20.82
N ASN A 1167 -8.07 37.51 20.91
CA ASN A 1167 -7.00 38.07 21.75
C ASN A 1167 -6.50 39.40 21.18
N SER A 1168 -5.87 40.21 22.04
CA SER A 1168 -5.11 41.40 21.60
C SER A 1168 -3.66 41.02 21.27
N ALA A 1169 -3.04 41.74 20.33
CA ALA A 1169 -1.62 41.62 20.00
C ALA A 1169 -1.06 42.98 19.58
N TYR A 1170 0.24 43.18 19.71
CA TYR A 1170 0.95 44.25 19.02
C TYR A 1170 1.51 43.73 17.70
N VAL A 1171 1.58 44.58 16.68
CA VAL A 1171 2.28 44.29 15.42
C VAL A 1171 3.36 45.33 15.17
N THR A 1172 4.50 44.87 14.63
CA THR A 1172 5.62 45.70 14.17
C THR A 1172 6.19 45.16 12.86
N LEU A 1173 6.86 46.01 12.09
CA LEU A 1173 7.59 45.63 10.87
C LEU A 1173 9.10 45.63 11.16
N GLY A 1174 9.80 44.58 10.75
CA GLY A 1174 11.26 44.50 10.88
C GLY A 1174 11.75 44.28 12.32
N GLN A 1175 12.90 44.89 12.60
CA GLN A 1175 13.78 44.56 13.74
C GLN A 1175 13.68 45.53 14.91
N SER A 1176 12.74 46.47 14.88
CA SER A 1176 12.66 47.56 15.86
C SER A 1176 12.68 47.03 17.31
N PRO A 1177 13.57 47.57 18.16
CA PRO A 1177 13.59 47.24 19.59
C PRO A 1177 12.24 47.56 20.24
N ILE A 1178 11.77 46.72 21.15
CA ILE A 1178 10.50 46.92 21.86
C ILE A 1178 10.52 48.28 22.56
N GLY A 1179 9.50 49.11 22.30
CA GLY A 1179 9.37 50.45 22.87
C GLY A 1179 10.11 51.55 22.12
N SER A 1180 10.86 51.23 21.05
CA SER A 1180 11.52 52.23 20.20
C SER A 1180 10.52 53.03 19.36
N SER A 1181 10.74 54.33 19.23
CA SER A 1181 10.10 55.19 18.21
C SER A 1181 10.85 55.19 16.87
N GLU A 1182 12.06 54.63 16.84
CA GLU A 1182 12.88 54.48 15.63
C GLU A 1182 12.60 53.11 14.98
N GLY A 1183 12.24 53.11 13.70
CA GLY A 1183 11.81 51.90 13.01
C GLY A 1183 11.01 52.14 11.74
N LEU A 1184 10.70 51.04 11.04
CA LEU A 1184 9.77 51.06 9.91
C LEU A 1184 8.34 51.24 10.43
N GLY A 1185 7.69 52.33 10.03
CA GLY A 1185 6.30 52.58 10.38
C GLY A 1185 5.35 51.65 9.63
N ILE A 1186 4.26 51.28 10.30
CA ILE A 1186 3.14 50.57 9.69
C ILE A 1186 1.84 51.35 9.87
N LYS A 1187 0.91 51.14 8.95
CA LYS A 1187 -0.47 51.62 9.03
C LYS A 1187 -1.41 50.43 9.11
N VAL A 1188 -2.28 50.42 10.13
CA VAL A 1188 -3.30 49.39 10.31
C VAL A 1188 -4.68 50.02 10.14
N SER A 1189 -5.45 49.51 9.18
CA SER A 1189 -6.78 50.05 8.88
C SER A 1189 -7.69 50.05 10.13
N GLY A 1190 -8.23 51.22 10.47
CA GLY A 1190 -9.07 51.44 11.65
C GLY A 1190 -8.33 51.47 13.01
N HIS A 1191 -7.01 51.31 13.04
CA HIS A 1191 -6.21 51.20 14.29
C HIS A 1191 -5.03 52.18 14.38
N GLY A 1192 -4.82 53.01 13.34
CA GLY A 1192 -3.81 54.07 13.32
C GLY A 1192 -2.50 53.65 12.65
N SER A 1193 -1.45 54.44 12.86
CA SER A 1193 -0.10 54.21 12.33
C SER A 1193 0.96 54.43 13.40
N GLY A 1194 2.09 53.72 13.30
CA GLY A 1194 3.21 53.81 14.22
C GLY A 1194 4.20 52.65 14.01
N VAL A 1195 5.28 52.60 14.82
CA VAL A 1195 6.22 51.46 14.81
C VAL A 1195 5.56 50.22 15.41
N PHE A 1196 4.88 50.38 16.54
CA PHE A 1196 4.10 49.34 17.20
C PHE A 1196 2.63 49.72 17.21
N VAL A 1197 1.77 48.88 16.62
CA VAL A 1197 0.32 49.13 16.59
C VAL A 1197 -0.43 48.02 17.33
N ASN A 1198 -1.34 48.40 18.22
CA ASN A 1198 -2.14 47.45 19.00
C ASN A 1198 -3.36 46.98 18.19
N LEU A 1199 -3.43 45.68 17.95
CA LEU A 1199 -4.55 44.99 17.32
C LEU A 1199 -5.57 44.60 18.40
N LYS A 1200 -6.65 45.40 18.52
CA LYS A 1200 -7.78 45.12 19.42
C LYS A 1200 -9.02 44.78 18.60
N GLY A 1201 -9.48 43.54 18.68
CA GLY A 1201 -10.66 43.09 17.95
C GLY A 1201 -11.34 41.90 18.61
N LYS A 1202 -12.53 41.54 18.10
CA LYS A 1202 -13.22 40.30 18.47
C LYS A 1202 -12.75 39.16 17.56
N LYS A 1203 -13.09 37.91 17.92
CA LYS A 1203 -12.89 36.75 17.05
C LYS A 1203 -13.44 37.02 15.63
N GLY A 1204 -12.65 36.71 14.61
CA GLY A 1204 -12.93 36.96 13.20
C GLY A 1204 -12.53 38.35 12.69
N THR A 1205 -12.04 39.26 13.55
CA THR A 1205 -11.59 40.60 13.11
C THR A 1205 -10.40 40.47 12.17
N LYS A 1206 -10.48 41.15 11.02
CA LYS A 1206 -9.43 41.21 10.00
C LYS A 1206 -8.76 42.58 10.02
N PHE A 1207 -7.45 42.59 10.21
CA PHE A 1207 -6.61 43.79 10.20
C PHE A 1207 -5.80 43.83 8.90
N ALA A 1208 -5.93 44.91 8.13
CA ALA A 1208 -5.11 45.17 6.97
C ALA A 1208 -3.93 46.06 7.36
N VAL A 1209 -2.71 45.60 7.09
CA VAL A 1209 -1.45 46.26 7.46
C VAL A 1209 -0.67 46.61 6.20
N THR A 1210 -0.22 47.86 6.09
CA THR A 1210 0.71 48.33 5.04
C THR A 1210 1.91 49.02 5.67
N ALA A 1211 3.01 49.15 4.93
CA ALA A 1211 4.04 50.12 5.29
C ALA A 1211 3.43 51.54 5.35
N ALA A 1212 3.90 52.36 6.29
CA ALA A 1212 3.40 53.73 6.53
C ALA A 1212 3.96 54.76 5.56
#